data_AF-A0A1G0YBI5-F1
#
_entry.id   AF-A0A1G0YBI5-F1
#
_cell.length_a   1.000
_cell.length_b   1.000
_cell.length_c   1.000
_cell.angle_alpha   90.00
_cell.angle_beta   90.00
_cell.angle_gamma   90.00
#
_symmetry.space_group_name_H-M   'P 1'
#
loop_
_entity.id
_entity.type
_entity.pdbx_description
1 polymer ?
#
loop_
_entity_poly.entity_id
_entity_poly.type
_entity_poly.pdbx_seq_one_letter_code
_entity_poly.pdbx_strand_id
1 'polypeptide(L)'
;MQFNQQEITVLQSEGLLAPEYLEFYKILGNHDFKSQHILRLAKQGSIVKNYQALQELCAPSSNRSPFIAWLKYAGFSVDQLVSMLSHQGGYNNLAALRKLFIPIANNTGDWFLDFHGQPLTPLTLLAREGVTPERIAYLLNHNGGSKNLNTLQTLLIPMKDMNNKCLIDLSTKQPLTNFSLLVKEGFTYDIIMKILNHNGGSKNVEFLQTLIMPIQNTRVTQLDILTQSGFTIERIIRVLNHVGGTCNIKTLQALLVPMQDEYNNFVVDPMTTQPLTQLNMLISEGFAIEEIIQVTNHDGGTRNLRALQALLAPMKDEHDHWLMNSTTGKPLTQLNILIAAGFTSERIIRVLNNGGGAKNLGTLRALLAPMKDEHNRWLIDPVTQKPLTQLDVLNSAGFTIKRILSALSHIGGSKNIESLQALLVPMEDQSGRRIIDLKTGRPLTQLDVLRSKGFKSNHIIKILGHTGGSKNLEALQALFVSLKNEQHNLLIDPKTGKPLTYLDILHSAGFTNEQITDLLGHNGGVKNLEALQSLFVPMKDVHNNLVINPITAQPLTPLAALISMQFTIAQIIKVLNNIGGSKNLIALQVLFKPTKNLYEQLVLDPLSGRPLTQFNILTAEKFTHNDIINLLGNNGGSKNLCALQALLTPISNINYNNGQPYMQLKILNAAGIENNMVISILSQPGGANSMNELLKLVFCKEISNLMASNAMVCKNIYALANMQAKSGHLNFLTFIKGDVFLKHIQEHPSDLIDLCAKIKKLTTKNLPAIPTSIDTLRQLIQPPGNKRKHADSNQAVTNARSITEHSLFKKPPSPVIGTLNISINTQQF
;
A
#
# COMPACT_ATOMS: atom_id res chain seq x y z
N MET A 1 3.33 -8.63 -38.00
CA MET A 1 3.91 -9.30 -36.80
C MET A 1 3.88 -10.81 -36.99
N GLN A 2 4.61 -11.57 -36.17
CA GLN A 2 4.35 -13.00 -35.97
C GLN A 2 3.43 -13.17 -34.75
N PHE A 3 2.50 -14.12 -34.83
CA PHE A 3 1.61 -14.55 -33.75
C PHE A 3 1.68 -16.08 -33.65
N ASN A 4 1.63 -16.64 -32.44
CA ASN A 4 1.53 -18.09 -32.26
C ASN A 4 0.06 -18.58 -32.24
N GLN A 5 -0.15 -19.89 -32.33
CA GLN A 5 -1.49 -20.47 -32.49
C GLN A 5 -2.48 -20.07 -31.37
N GLN A 6 -2.03 -19.97 -30.11
CA GLN A 6 -2.88 -19.57 -28.99
C GLN A 6 -3.26 -18.08 -29.06
N GLU A 7 -2.34 -17.25 -29.55
CA GLU A 7 -2.58 -15.82 -29.79
C GLU A 7 -3.61 -15.62 -30.91
N ILE A 8 -3.51 -16.41 -31.98
CA ILE A 8 -4.46 -16.42 -33.10
C ILE A 8 -5.86 -16.80 -32.62
N THR A 9 -6.00 -17.85 -31.79
CA THR A 9 -7.31 -18.24 -31.21
C THR A 9 -7.95 -17.10 -30.41
N VAL A 10 -7.17 -16.37 -29.61
CA VAL A 10 -7.67 -15.21 -28.84
C VAL A 10 -8.12 -14.07 -29.77
N LEU A 11 -7.35 -13.75 -30.81
CA LEU A 11 -7.75 -12.73 -31.79
C LEU A 11 -8.99 -13.16 -32.59
N GLN A 12 -9.15 -14.46 -32.86
CA GLN A 12 -10.31 -15.02 -33.53
C GLN A 12 -11.59 -14.90 -32.68
N SER A 13 -11.52 -15.21 -31.38
CA SER A 13 -12.67 -15.05 -30.46
C SER A 13 -13.12 -13.59 -30.28
N GLU A 14 -12.22 -12.64 -30.52
CA GLU A 14 -12.46 -11.20 -30.42
C GLU A 14 -12.73 -10.53 -31.80
N GLY A 15 -12.82 -11.31 -32.89
CA GLY A 15 -13.11 -10.81 -34.24
C GLY A 15 -11.96 -10.11 -34.98
N LEU A 16 -10.76 -10.07 -34.41
CA LEU A 16 -9.63 -9.24 -34.83
C LEU A 16 -8.73 -9.83 -35.94
N LEU A 17 -9.29 -10.71 -36.78
CA LEU A 17 -8.60 -11.37 -37.90
C LEU A 17 -9.15 -11.02 -39.29
N ALA A 18 -10.10 -10.07 -39.38
CA ALA A 18 -10.56 -9.57 -40.68
C ALA A 18 -9.42 -8.89 -41.47
N PRO A 19 -9.44 -8.89 -42.82
CA PRO A 19 -8.33 -8.40 -43.65
C PRO A 19 -7.87 -6.96 -43.33
N GLU A 20 -8.81 -6.10 -42.94
CA GLU A 20 -8.57 -4.73 -42.47
C GLU A 20 -7.58 -4.62 -41.29
N TYR A 21 -7.51 -5.62 -40.41
CA TYR A 21 -6.54 -5.66 -39.31
C TYR A 21 -5.18 -6.22 -39.74
N LEU A 22 -5.10 -7.04 -40.79
CA LEU A 22 -3.87 -7.73 -41.19
C LEU A 22 -2.80 -6.77 -41.74
N GLU A 23 -3.20 -5.80 -42.57
CA GLU A 23 -2.29 -4.71 -43.00
C GLU A 23 -1.91 -3.81 -41.82
N PHE A 24 -2.85 -3.56 -40.91
CA PHE A 24 -2.61 -2.75 -39.73
C PHE A 24 -1.58 -3.39 -38.77
N TYR A 25 -1.53 -4.72 -38.65
CA TYR A 25 -0.48 -5.46 -37.93
C TYR A 25 0.90 -5.42 -38.61
N LYS A 26 1.01 -4.96 -39.86
CA LYS A 26 2.31 -4.62 -40.48
C LYS A 26 2.74 -3.21 -40.04
N ILE A 27 1.85 -2.23 -40.16
CA ILE A 27 2.08 -0.83 -39.76
C ILE A 27 2.51 -0.74 -38.29
N LEU A 28 1.79 -1.42 -37.38
CA LEU A 28 2.14 -1.46 -35.96
C LEU A 28 3.50 -2.16 -35.71
N GLY A 29 3.86 -3.16 -36.51
CA GLY A 29 5.16 -3.82 -36.45
C GLY A 29 6.31 -2.86 -36.75
N ASN A 30 6.15 -1.99 -37.75
CA ASN A 30 7.10 -0.94 -38.12
C ASN A 30 7.22 0.18 -37.06
N HIS A 31 6.47 0.09 -35.95
CA HIS A 31 6.49 1.01 -34.83
C HIS A 31 6.79 0.32 -33.49
N ASP A 32 7.45 -0.85 -33.51
CA ASP A 32 7.92 -1.63 -32.34
C ASP A 32 6.81 -2.28 -31.48
N PHE A 33 5.58 -2.41 -32.00
CA PHE A 33 4.56 -3.22 -31.33
C PHE A 33 4.80 -4.73 -31.54
N LYS A 34 4.49 -5.51 -30.50
CA LYS A 34 4.63 -6.98 -30.46
C LYS A 34 3.26 -7.64 -30.30
N SER A 35 3.14 -8.94 -30.63
CA SER A 35 1.88 -9.71 -30.48
C SER A 35 1.25 -9.55 -29.09
N GLN A 36 2.07 -9.61 -28.05
CA GLN A 36 1.69 -9.44 -26.64
C GLN A 36 1.00 -8.09 -26.36
N HIS A 37 1.37 -7.02 -27.07
CA HIS A 37 0.77 -5.70 -26.93
C HIS A 37 -0.66 -5.70 -27.52
N ILE A 38 -0.82 -6.32 -28.69
CA ILE A 38 -2.08 -6.48 -29.41
C ILE A 38 -3.09 -7.27 -28.55
N LEU A 39 -2.63 -8.38 -27.96
CA LEU A 39 -3.44 -9.24 -27.07
C LEU A 39 -3.81 -8.57 -25.75
N ARG A 40 -2.93 -7.71 -25.22
CA ARG A 40 -3.20 -6.93 -24.01
C ARG A 40 -4.33 -5.91 -24.24
N LEU A 41 -4.42 -5.35 -25.44
CA LEU A 41 -5.50 -4.47 -25.85
C LEU A 41 -6.77 -5.22 -26.30
N ALA A 42 -6.61 -6.44 -26.82
CA ALA A 42 -7.74 -7.28 -27.22
C ALA A 42 -8.62 -7.70 -26.02
N LYS A 43 -8.00 -8.07 -24.89
CA LYS A 43 -8.68 -8.55 -23.67
C LYS A 43 -9.39 -7.44 -22.85
N GLN A 44 -9.92 -6.42 -23.51
CA GLN A 44 -10.56 -5.25 -22.88
C GLN A 44 -11.83 -4.84 -23.63
N GLY A 45 -12.93 -4.63 -22.90
CA GLY A 45 -14.29 -4.39 -23.43
C GLY A 45 -14.53 -3.04 -24.15
N SER A 46 -13.54 -2.49 -24.85
CA SER A 46 -13.68 -1.35 -25.77
C SER A 46 -12.79 -1.53 -27.02
N ILE A 47 -12.65 -2.78 -27.44
CA ILE A 47 -11.66 -3.27 -28.41
C ILE A 47 -11.60 -2.43 -29.70
N VAL A 48 -12.72 -2.26 -30.40
CA VAL A 48 -12.82 -1.50 -31.65
C VAL A 48 -12.31 -0.06 -31.49
N LYS A 49 -12.71 0.62 -30.41
CA LYS A 49 -12.30 2.02 -30.16
C LYS A 49 -10.82 2.16 -29.83
N ASN A 50 -10.26 1.19 -29.12
CA ASN A 50 -8.82 1.16 -28.84
C ASN A 50 -8.00 0.90 -30.11
N TYR A 51 -8.51 0.10 -31.05
CA TYR A 51 -7.86 -0.15 -32.35
C TYR A 51 -7.99 1.05 -33.28
N GLN A 52 -9.16 1.69 -33.37
CA GLN A 52 -9.36 2.97 -34.07
C GLN A 52 -8.39 4.05 -33.54
N ALA A 53 -8.23 4.15 -32.22
CA ALA A 53 -7.30 5.10 -31.62
C ALA A 53 -5.82 4.79 -31.95
N LEU A 54 -5.44 3.52 -32.10
CA LEU A 54 -4.13 3.15 -32.64
C LEU A 54 -4.01 3.44 -34.14
N GLN A 55 -5.08 3.31 -34.93
CA GLN A 55 -5.08 3.68 -36.35
C GLN A 55 -4.82 5.18 -36.49
N GLU A 56 -5.55 6.03 -35.75
CA GLU A 56 -5.28 7.48 -35.71
C GLU A 56 -3.86 7.86 -35.21
N LEU A 57 -3.25 7.00 -34.38
CA LEU A 57 -1.93 7.22 -33.80
C LEU A 57 -0.81 6.99 -34.83
N CYS A 58 -1.00 6.01 -35.70
CA CYS A 58 -0.05 5.56 -36.72
C CYS A 58 -0.36 6.09 -38.13
N ALA A 59 -1.57 6.62 -38.36
CA ALA A 59 -1.98 7.17 -39.65
C ALA A 59 -1.08 8.35 -40.07
N PRO A 60 -0.49 8.32 -41.28
CA PRO A 60 0.17 9.49 -41.84
C PRO A 60 -0.88 10.55 -42.18
N SER A 61 -0.69 11.77 -41.69
CA SER A 61 -1.47 12.91 -42.18
C SER A 61 -0.84 13.42 -43.47
N SER A 62 -1.65 13.98 -44.38
CA SER A 62 -1.29 14.26 -45.78
C SER A 62 -0.09 15.22 -46.01
N ASN A 63 0.48 15.81 -44.95
CA ASN A 63 1.77 16.50 -45.01
C ASN A 63 2.54 16.52 -43.66
N ARG A 64 2.28 15.59 -42.72
CA ARG A 64 3.03 15.50 -41.44
C ARG A 64 3.19 14.07 -40.96
N SER A 65 4.33 13.81 -40.32
CA SER A 65 4.67 12.55 -39.62
C SER A 65 3.53 12.08 -38.70
N PRO A 66 3.30 10.75 -38.59
CA PRO A 66 2.23 10.22 -37.73
C PRO A 66 2.48 10.59 -36.27
N PHE A 67 1.41 10.72 -35.48
CA PHE A 67 1.49 11.23 -34.10
C PHE A 67 2.38 10.36 -33.20
N ILE A 68 2.48 9.05 -33.47
CA ILE A 68 3.43 8.16 -32.79
C ILE A 68 4.89 8.62 -32.88
N ALA A 69 5.31 9.25 -33.98
CA ALA A 69 6.67 9.76 -34.14
C ALA A 69 6.92 10.95 -33.20
N TRP A 70 5.92 11.82 -33.02
CA TRP A 70 5.98 12.95 -32.07
C TRP A 70 6.03 12.44 -30.63
N LEU A 71 5.28 11.39 -30.31
CA LEU A 71 5.32 10.76 -28.98
C LEU A 71 6.66 10.07 -28.71
N LYS A 72 7.23 9.35 -29.68
CA LYS A 72 8.58 8.75 -29.54
C LYS A 72 9.67 9.81 -29.38
N TYR A 73 9.61 10.89 -30.17
CA TYR A 73 10.53 12.03 -30.04
C TYR A 73 10.40 12.72 -28.67
N ALA A 74 9.17 12.84 -28.14
CA ALA A 74 8.91 13.34 -26.80
C ALA A 74 9.27 12.34 -25.67
N GLY A 75 9.74 11.12 -25.99
CA GLY A 75 10.22 10.12 -25.02
C GLY A 75 9.22 9.03 -24.60
N PHE A 76 8.02 8.99 -25.17
CA PHE A 76 7.03 7.95 -24.82
C PHE A 76 7.37 6.59 -25.44
N SER A 77 7.36 5.52 -24.63
CA SER A 77 7.60 4.15 -25.08
C SER A 77 6.33 3.44 -25.56
N VAL A 78 6.48 2.39 -26.39
CA VAL A 78 5.34 1.58 -26.85
C VAL A 78 4.61 0.90 -25.68
N ASP A 79 5.34 0.39 -24.68
CA ASP A 79 4.74 -0.17 -23.46
C ASP A 79 3.89 0.85 -22.69
N GLN A 80 4.33 2.11 -22.60
CA GLN A 80 3.55 3.20 -22.01
C GLN A 80 2.28 3.46 -22.83
N LEU A 81 2.38 3.60 -24.15
CA LEU A 81 1.24 3.81 -25.06
C LEU A 81 0.19 2.70 -24.95
N VAL A 82 0.65 1.44 -24.96
CA VAL A 82 -0.20 0.25 -24.78
C VAL A 82 -0.84 0.24 -23.39
N SER A 83 -0.09 0.59 -22.34
CA SER A 83 -0.62 0.64 -20.98
C SER A 83 -1.72 1.70 -20.82
N MET A 84 -1.53 2.90 -21.39
CA MET A 84 -2.55 3.96 -21.38
C MET A 84 -3.82 3.60 -22.16
N LEU A 85 -3.71 2.79 -23.21
CA LEU A 85 -4.85 2.29 -23.99
C LEU A 85 -5.53 1.05 -23.36
N SER A 86 -4.87 0.35 -22.44
CA SER A 86 -5.36 -0.89 -21.80
C SER A 86 -6.51 -0.70 -20.79
N HIS A 87 -7.11 0.49 -20.71
CA HIS A 87 -8.15 0.83 -19.73
C HIS A 87 -9.50 1.12 -20.39
N GLN A 88 -10.58 1.07 -19.61
CA GLN A 88 -11.91 1.44 -20.11
C GLN A 88 -11.95 2.92 -20.47
N GLY A 89 -12.23 3.23 -21.74
CA GLY A 89 -12.14 4.59 -22.27
C GLY A 89 -10.71 5.04 -22.62
N GLY A 90 -9.73 4.13 -22.69
CA GLY A 90 -8.32 4.42 -22.97
C GLY A 90 -8.09 5.22 -24.27
N TYR A 91 -8.93 5.05 -25.29
CA TYR A 91 -8.90 5.87 -26.52
C TYR A 91 -8.94 7.40 -26.25
N ASN A 92 -9.67 7.85 -25.21
CA ASN A 92 -9.72 9.27 -24.83
C ASN A 92 -8.37 9.79 -24.30
N ASN A 93 -7.49 8.91 -23.83
CA ASN A 93 -6.18 9.28 -23.32
C ASN A 93 -5.28 9.82 -24.44
N LEU A 94 -5.36 9.28 -25.66
CA LEU A 94 -4.64 9.83 -26.82
C LEU A 94 -5.19 11.20 -27.25
N ALA A 95 -6.51 11.38 -27.23
CA ALA A 95 -7.12 12.69 -27.52
C ALA A 95 -6.71 13.76 -26.49
N ALA A 96 -6.61 13.40 -25.21
CA ALA A 96 -6.06 14.27 -24.17
C ALA A 96 -4.55 14.53 -24.37
N LEU A 97 -3.78 13.51 -24.75
CA LEU A 97 -2.34 13.59 -24.98
C LEU A 97 -1.99 14.50 -26.18
N ARG A 98 -2.75 14.44 -27.28
CA ARG A 98 -2.61 15.34 -28.45
C ARG A 98 -2.64 16.82 -28.04
N LYS A 99 -3.53 17.20 -27.11
CA LYS A 99 -3.64 18.59 -26.62
C LYS A 99 -2.38 19.12 -25.95
N LEU A 100 -1.52 18.26 -25.40
CA LEU A 100 -0.25 18.71 -24.80
C LEU A 100 0.73 19.29 -25.82
N PHE A 101 0.56 18.99 -27.11
CA PHE A 101 1.42 19.46 -28.20
C PHE A 101 0.85 20.70 -28.93
N ILE A 102 -0.30 21.24 -28.49
CA ILE A 102 -0.90 22.43 -29.09
C ILE A 102 -0.24 23.68 -28.48
N PRO A 103 0.28 24.63 -29.28
CA PRO A 103 0.81 25.89 -28.78
C PRO A 103 -0.23 26.73 -28.03
N ILE A 104 0.21 27.39 -26.96
CA ILE A 104 -0.60 28.29 -26.15
C ILE A 104 -0.53 29.69 -26.78
N ALA A 105 -1.66 30.19 -27.26
CA ALA A 105 -1.79 31.52 -27.82
C ALA A 105 -2.18 32.57 -26.76
N ASN A 106 -1.82 33.82 -27.02
CA ASN A 106 -2.32 35.01 -26.35
C ASN A 106 -3.71 35.41 -26.90
N ASN A 107 -4.17 36.64 -26.63
CA ASN A 107 -5.46 37.13 -27.11
C ASN A 107 -5.48 37.65 -28.56
N THR A 108 -4.33 37.98 -29.14
CA THR A 108 -4.21 38.39 -30.55
C THR A 108 -3.97 37.21 -31.48
N GLY A 109 -3.73 36.01 -30.92
CA GLY A 109 -3.49 34.76 -31.66
C GLY A 109 -2.02 34.36 -31.72
N ASP A 110 -1.10 35.24 -31.31
CA ASP A 110 0.33 34.95 -31.27
C ASP A 110 0.65 33.93 -30.19
N TRP A 111 1.59 33.03 -30.47
CA TRP A 111 2.04 32.04 -29.49
C TRP A 111 2.89 32.68 -28.40
N PHE A 112 2.67 32.31 -27.14
CA PHE A 112 3.67 32.56 -26.11
C PHE A 112 4.93 31.76 -26.45
N LEU A 113 6.11 32.37 -26.34
CA LEU A 113 7.39 31.76 -26.70
C LEU A 113 8.25 31.45 -25.47
N ASP A 114 9.16 30.48 -25.60
CA ASP A 114 10.24 30.27 -24.65
C ASP A 114 11.45 31.19 -24.89
N PHE A 115 12.50 31.02 -24.07
CA PHE A 115 13.74 31.77 -24.16
C PHE A 115 14.63 31.39 -25.37
N HIS A 116 14.20 30.41 -26.18
CA HIS A 116 14.77 30.07 -27.49
C HIS A 116 13.85 30.50 -28.65
N GLY A 117 12.74 31.22 -28.38
CA GLY A 117 11.77 31.63 -29.37
C GLY A 117 10.84 30.53 -29.87
N GLN A 118 10.80 29.36 -29.21
CA GLN A 118 9.93 28.24 -29.59
C GLN A 118 8.54 28.36 -28.95
N PRO A 119 7.45 27.91 -29.60
CA PRO A 119 6.10 28.04 -29.07
C PRO A 119 5.90 27.21 -27.80
N LEU A 120 5.43 27.85 -26.72
CA LEU A 120 5.06 27.17 -25.50
C LEU A 120 3.84 26.29 -25.73
N THR A 121 3.98 25.02 -25.38
CA THR A 121 2.91 24.03 -25.30
C THR A 121 2.71 23.61 -23.84
N PRO A 122 1.55 23.02 -23.46
CA PRO A 122 1.39 22.44 -22.13
C PRO A 122 2.46 21.38 -21.82
N LEU A 123 2.97 20.64 -22.81
CA LEU A 123 4.09 19.71 -22.64
C LEU A 123 5.38 20.43 -22.23
N THR A 124 5.75 21.52 -22.90
CA THR A 124 6.98 22.27 -22.57
C THR A 124 6.90 22.98 -21.22
N LEU A 125 5.70 23.41 -20.79
CA LEU A 125 5.50 23.94 -19.44
C LEU A 125 5.69 22.85 -18.38
N LEU A 126 5.11 21.67 -18.61
CA LEU A 126 5.28 20.50 -17.74
C LEU A 126 6.74 20.01 -17.68
N ALA A 127 7.45 20.03 -18.81
CA ALA A 127 8.84 19.58 -18.90
C ALA A 127 9.81 20.48 -18.12
N ARG A 128 9.63 21.81 -18.14
CA ARG A 128 10.39 22.77 -17.31
C ARG A 128 10.35 22.44 -15.81
N GLU A 129 9.28 21.79 -15.38
CA GLU A 129 8.91 21.53 -13.99
C GLU A 129 9.17 20.06 -13.60
N GLY A 130 10.02 19.36 -14.37
CA GLY A 130 10.44 17.99 -14.11
C GLY A 130 9.36 16.92 -14.36
N VAL A 131 8.28 17.26 -15.06
CA VAL A 131 7.22 16.28 -15.40
C VAL A 131 7.59 15.54 -16.69
N THR A 132 8.16 14.35 -16.53
CA THR A 132 8.63 13.48 -17.62
C THR A 132 7.48 12.72 -18.32
N PRO A 133 7.71 12.15 -19.52
CA PRO A 133 6.74 11.30 -20.22
C PRO A 133 6.23 10.13 -19.37
N GLU A 134 7.09 9.51 -18.55
CA GLU A 134 6.72 8.43 -17.62
C GLU A 134 5.65 8.90 -16.64
N ARG A 135 5.78 10.13 -16.12
CA ARG A 135 4.85 10.73 -15.16
C ARG A 135 3.49 11.02 -15.82
N ILE A 136 3.49 11.50 -17.06
CA ILE A 136 2.28 11.73 -17.85
C ILE A 136 1.60 10.39 -18.19
N ALA A 137 2.39 9.39 -18.63
CA ALA A 137 1.89 8.06 -18.94
C ALA A 137 1.31 7.35 -17.71
N TYR A 138 1.95 7.49 -16.55
CA TYR A 138 1.44 6.96 -15.29
C TYR A 138 0.11 7.62 -14.88
N LEU A 139 -0.02 8.95 -15.02
CA LEU A 139 -1.27 9.67 -14.75
C LEU A 139 -2.42 9.24 -15.68
N LEU A 140 -2.12 8.88 -16.93
CA LEU A 140 -3.09 8.35 -17.89
C LEU A 140 -3.41 6.86 -17.69
N ASN A 141 -2.65 6.12 -16.88
CA ASN A 141 -2.74 4.67 -16.69
C ASN A 141 -3.85 4.22 -15.70
N HIS A 142 -4.98 4.94 -15.66
CA HIS A 142 -6.11 4.69 -14.77
C HIS A 142 -7.46 4.97 -15.45
N ASN A 143 -8.55 4.44 -14.87
CA ASN A 143 -9.91 4.71 -15.35
C ASN A 143 -10.27 6.20 -15.15
N GLY A 144 -10.33 6.94 -16.27
CA GLY A 144 -10.53 8.39 -16.27
C GLY A 144 -9.23 9.22 -16.31
N GLY A 145 -8.07 8.61 -16.57
CA GLY A 145 -6.79 9.33 -16.71
C GLY A 145 -6.85 10.52 -17.67
N SER A 146 -7.54 10.38 -18.81
CA SER A 146 -7.85 11.49 -19.73
C SER A 146 -8.52 12.69 -19.07
N LYS A 147 -9.44 12.50 -18.11
CA LYS A 147 -10.03 13.61 -17.35
C LYS A 147 -8.99 14.25 -16.43
N ASN A 148 -8.21 13.45 -15.71
CA ASN A 148 -7.11 13.93 -14.87
C ASN A 148 -6.11 14.78 -15.70
N LEU A 149 -5.79 14.39 -16.94
CA LEU A 149 -4.90 15.15 -17.83
C LEU A 149 -5.56 16.41 -18.42
N ASN A 150 -6.85 16.36 -18.78
CA ASN A 150 -7.57 17.56 -19.20
C ASN A 150 -7.64 18.59 -18.05
N THR A 151 -7.82 18.16 -16.79
CA THR A 151 -7.82 19.06 -15.62
C THR A 151 -6.42 19.63 -15.32
N LEU A 152 -5.35 18.88 -15.59
CA LEU A 152 -3.99 19.43 -15.58
C LEU A 152 -3.78 20.48 -16.69
N GLN A 153 -4.37 20.28 -17.87
CA GLN A 153 -4.33 21.25 -18.96
C GLN A 153 -5.13 22.51 -18.63
N THR A 154 -6.34 22.41 -18.05
CA THR A 154 -7.12 23.60 -17.70
C THR A 154 -6.47 24.43 -16.60
N LEU A 155 -5.72 23.83 -15.68
CA LEU A 155 -4.88 24.56 -14.73
C LEU A 155 -3.82 25.44 -15.41
N LEU A 156 -3.30 25.03 -16.56
CA LEU A 156 -2.23 25.72 -17.31
C LEU A 156 -2.76 26.77 -18.31
N ILE A 157 -4.08 26.94 -18.46
CA ILE A 157 -4.65 27.97 -19.30
C ILE A 157 -4.43 29.35 -18.65
N PRO A 158 -3.98 30.38 -19.39
CA PRO A 158 -3.94 31.77 -18.92
C PRO A 158 -5.30 32.24 -18.40
N MET A 159 -5.34 32.68 -17.15
CA MET A 159 -6.50 33.35 -16.56
C MET A 159 -6.77 34.66 -17.29
N LYS A 160 -8.05 35.06 -17.32
CA LYS A 160 -8.49 36.29 -17.98
C LYS A 160 -9.36 37.14 -17.07
N ASP A 161 -9.32 38.45 -17.27
CA ASP A 161 -10.24 39.39 -16.61
C ASP A 161 -11.64 39.39 -17.28
N MET A 162 -12.55 40.22 -16.76
CA MET A 162 -13.90 40.39 -17.29
C MET A 162 -13.93 40.95 -18.73
N ASN A 163 -12.83 41.56 -19.18
CA ASN A 163 -12.65 42.09 -20.54
C ASN A 163 -11.97 41.06 -21.46
N ASN A 164 -11.92 39.78 -21.07
CA ASN A 164 -11.24 38.69 -21.78
C ASN A 164 -9.71 38.94 -21.94
N LYS A 165 -9.10 39.83 -21.14
CA LYS A 165 -7.66 40.14 -21.17
C LYS A 165 -6.87 39.15 -20.31
N CYS A 166 -5.84 38.51 -20.86
CA CYS A 166 -4.96 37.63 -20.09
C CYS A 166 -4.32 38.38 -18.91
N LEU A 167 -4.44 37.81 -17.72
CA LEU A 167 -3.74 38.27 -16.52
C LEU A 167 -2.26 37.91 -16.63
N ILE A 168 -1.38 38.80 -16.19
CA ILE A 168 0.08 38.63 -16.23
C ILE A 168 0.63 38.91 -14.83
N ASP A 169 1.50 38.02 -14.34
CA ASP A 169 2.21 38.26 -13.08
C ASP A 169 3.29 39.33 -13.28
N LEU A 170 3.18 40.44 -12.53
CA LEU A 170 4.05 41.60 -12.65
C LEU A 170 5.52 41.31 -12.32
N SER A 171 5.81 40.24 -11.57
CA SER A 171 7.17 39.87 -11.17
C SER A 171 7.88 39.01 -12.22
N THR A 172 7.18 38.06 -12.84
CA THR A 172 7.76 37.11 -13.81
C THR A 172 7.47 37.47 -15.27
N LYS A 173 6.53 38.40 -15.51
CA LYS A 173 5.95 38.75 -16.83
C LYS A 173 5.33 37.55 -17.57
N GLN A 174 5.04 36.46 -16.87
CA GLN A 174 4.35 35.28 -17.41
C GLN A 174 2.83 35.41 -17.24
N PRO A 175 2.01 34.76 -18.09
CA PRO A 175 0.57 34.69 -17.86
C PRO A 175 0.27 34.04 -16.50
N LEU A 176 -0.63 34.67 -15.73
CA LEU A 176 -1.16 34.10 -14.50
C LEU A 176 -2.11 32.95 -14.86
N THR A 177 -1.99 31.82 -14.18
CA THR A 177 -2.77 30.59 -14.42
C THR A 177 -3.37 30.08 -13.10
N ASN A 178 -4.45 29.29 -13.15
CA ASN A 178 -4.96 28.62 -11.94
C ASN A 178 -3.88 27.76 -11.28
N PHE A 179 -2.97 27.18 -12.09
CA PHE A 179 -1.76 26.52 -11.59
C PHE A 179 -0.87 27.44 -10.76
N SER A 180 -0.56 28.64 -11.25
CA SER A 180 0.33 29.59 -10.57
C SER A 180 -0.23 30.09 -9.22
N LEU A 181 -1.56 30.14 -9.07
CA LEU A 181 -2.20 30.41 -7.78
C LEU A 181 -2.00 29.25 -6.80
N LEU A 182 -2.22 28.01 -7.26
CA LEU A 182 -1.99 26.82 -6.43
C LEU A 182 -0.54 26.71 -5.94
N VAL A 183 0.45 27.11 -6.74
CA VAL A 183 1.87 27.17 -6.31
C VAL A 183 2.10 28.21 -5.22
N LYS A 184 1.46 29.38 -5.28
CA LYS A 184 1.55 30.41 -4.23
C LYS A 184 0.99 29.91 -2.90
N GLU A 185 -0.07 29.09 -2.96
CA GLU A 185 -0.63 28.34 -1.82
C GLU A 185 0.15 27.05 -1.48
N GLY A 186 1.35 26.84 -2.03
CA GLY A 186 2.25 25.72 -1.70
C GLY A 186 1.95 24.38 -2.38
N PHE A 187 0.94 24.29 -3.25
CA PHE A 187 0.61 23.08 -4.01
C PHE A 187 1.46 22.98 -5.28
N THR A 188 2.66 22.41 -5.16
CA THR A 188 3.61 22.25 -6.28
C THR A 188 3.12 21.27 -7.37
N TYR A 189 3.76 21.27 -8.54
CA TYR A 189 3.53 20.27 -9.61
C TYR A 189 3.59 18.84 -9.08
N ASP A 190 4.58 18.56 -8.22
CA ASP A 190 4.80 17.24 -7.64
C ASP A 190 3.68 16.85 -6.65
N ILE A 191 2.96 17.81 -6.08
CA ILE A 191 1.76 17.60 -5.24
C ILE A 191 0.51 17.41 -6.11
N ILE A 192 0.28 18.30 -7.09
CA ILE A 192 -0.87 18.25 -7.98
C ILE A 192 -0.86 16.96 -8.81
N MET A 193 0.31 16.54 -9.31
CA MET A 193 0.48 15.25 -9.97
C MET A 193 0.13 14.07 -9.06
N LYS A 194 0.44 14.12 -7.75
CA LYS A 194 0.05 13.05 -6.80
C LYS A 194 -1.46 13.00 -6.61
N ILE A 195 -2.13 14.15 -6.44
CA ILE A 195 -3.59 14.25 -6.30
C ILE A 195 -4.32 13.77 -7.55
N LEU A 196 -3.81 14.09 -8.75
CA LEU A 196 -4.33 13.61 -10.04
C LEU A 196 -4.08 12.11 -10.29
N ASN A 197 -3.23 11.45 -9.49
CA ASN A 197 -2.77 10.08 -9.77
C ASN A 197 -3.72 8.97 -9.30
N HIS A 198 -5.02 9.26 -9.26
CA HIS A 198 -6.05 8.38 -8.70
C HIS A 198 -7.33 8.44 -9.55
N ASN A 199 -8.18 7.42 -9.42
CA ASN A 199 -9.52 7.43 -10.02
C ASN A 199 -10.32 8.61 -9.45
N GLY A 200 -10.68 9.57 -10.30
CA GLY A 200 -11.39 10.79 -9.88
C GLY A 200 -10.50 11.92 -9.33
N GLY A 201 -9.16 11.81 -9.46
CA GLY A 201 -8.21 12.86 -9.05
C GLY A 201 -8.51 14.23 -9.68
N SER A 202 -9.09 14.26 -10.89
CA SER A 202 -9.60 15.48 -11.53
C SER A 202 -10.52 16.27 -10.59
N LYS A 203 -11.50 15.61 -9.95
CA LYS A 203 -12.45 16.23 -9.01
C LYS A 203 -11.78 16.77 -7.75
N ASN A 204 -10.72 16.11 -7.28
CA ASN A 204 -9.93 16.57 -6.14
C ASN A 204 -9.21 17.89 -6.49
N VAL A 205 -8.72 18.05 -7.73
CA VAL A 205 -8.04 19.28 -8.22
C VAL A 205 -9.02 20.37 -8.65
N GLU A 206 -10.16 20.02 -9.25
CA GLU A 206 -11.28 20.93 -9.51
C GLU A 206 -11.81 21.52 -8.18
N PHE A 207 -11.96 20.67 -7.15
CA PHE A 207 -12.37 21.14 -5.83
C PHE A 207 -11.28 21.94 -5.11
N LEU A 208 -10.00 21.58 -5.27
CA LEU A 208 -8.88 22.36 -4.73
C LEU A 208 -8.86 23.80 -5.30
N GLN A 209 -9.19 24.00 -6.57
CA GLN A 209 -9.41 25.34 -7.13
C GLN A 209 -10.55 26.07 -6.41
N THR A 210 -11.67 25.40 -6.09
CA THR A 210 -12.75 26.03 -5.31
C THR A 210 -12.40 26.29 -3.84
N LEU A 211 -11.33 25.68 -3.30
CA LEU A 211 -10.85 25.98 -1.94
C LEU A 211 -10.04 27.27 -1.89
N ILE A 212 -9.25 27.58 -2.92
CA ILE A 212 -8.40 28.79 -3.01
C ILE A 212 -9.12 30.02 -3.58
N MET A 213 -10.36 29.88 -4.06
CA MET A 213 -11.16 31.01 -4.49
C MET A 213 -11.77 31.74 -3.28
N PRO A 214 -11.82 33.09 -3.29
CA PRO A 214 -12.51 33.84 -2.25
C PRO A 214 -14.00 33.51 -2.20
N ILE A 215 -14.55 33.47 -0.99
CA ILE A 215 -15.99 33.40 -0.76
C ILE A 215 -16.61 34.73 -1.21
N GLN A 216 -17.78 34.69 -1.84
CA GLN A 216 -18.45 35.85 -2.45
C GLN A 216 -18.41 37.09 -1.53
N ASN A 217 -18.01 38.23 -2.11
CA ASN A 217 -17.87 39.54 -1.45
C ASN A 217 -16.86 39.59 -0.27
N THR A 218 -16.00 38.58 -0.11
CA THR A 218 -14.93 38.56 0.92
C THR A 218 -13.53 38.42 0.30
N ARG A 219 -12.49 38.59 1.13
CA ARG A 219 -11.11 38.18 0.82
C ARG A 219 -10.73 36.81 1.40
N VAL A 220 -11.67 36.14 2.07
CA VAL A 220 -11.43 34.89 2.80
C VAL A 220 -11.78 33.71 1.91
N THR A 221 -10.87 32.75 1.80
CA THR A 221 -11.06 31.51 1.04
C THR A 221 -11.57 30.38 1.93
N GLN A 222 -12.02 29.28 1.34
CA GLN A 222 -12.34 28.07 2.10
C GLN A 222 -11.07 27.37 2.64
N LEU A 223 -9.91 27.62 2.03
CA LEU A 223 -8.61 27.19 2.54
C LEU A 223 -8.21 27.95 3.83
N ASP A 224 -8.51 29.25 3.92
CA ASP A 224 -8.27 30.05 5.13
C ASP A 224 -9.06 29.50 6.32
N ILE A 225 -10.37 29.26 6.14
CA ILE A 225 -11.24 28.74 7.21
C ILE A 225 -10.72 27.37 7.72
N LEU A 226 -10.29 26.50 6.81
CA LEU A 226 -9.71 25.19 7.16
C LEU A 226 -8.38 25.34 7.90
N THR A 227 -7.47 26.17 7.42
CA THR A 227 -6.12 26.34 7.99
C THR A 227 -6.14 27.06 9.34
N GLN A 228 -6.99 28.08 9.51
CA GLN A 228 -7.28 28.73 10.80
C GLN A 228 -7.86 27.74 11.81
N SER A 229 -8.67 26.78 11.35
CA SER A 229 -9.19 25.66 12.16
C SER A 229 -8.17 24.52 12.39
N GLY A 230 -6.89 24.73 12.06
CA GLY A 230 -5.78 23.78 12.29
C GLY A 230 -5.62 22.68 11.23
N PHE A 231 -6.41 22.68 10.15
CA PHE A 231 -6.21 21.80 9.00
C PHE A 231 -5.16 22.42 8.05
N THR A 232 -3.88 22.21 8.38
CA THR A 232 -2.74 22.73 7.58
C THR A 232 -2.78 22.26 6.13
N ILE A 233 -2.12 23.01 5.24
CA ILE A 233 -2.03 22.69 3.79
C ILE A 233 -1.50 21.26 3.57
N GLU A 234 -0.50 20.80 4.33
CA GLU A 234 -0.01 19.42 4.28
C GLU A 234 -1.09 18.37 4.60
N ARG A 235 -1.93 18.63 5.61
CA ARG A 235 -3.07 17.75 5.96
C ARG A 235 -4.11 17.71 4.84
N ILE A 236 -4.43 18.85 4.25
CA ILE A 236 -5.36 18.97 3.12
C ILE A 236 -4.82 18.20 1.91
N ILE A 237 -3.53 18.36 1.58
CA ILE A 237 -2.86 17.56 0.54
C ILE A 237 -2.96 16.07 0.83
N ARG A 238 -2.72 15.64 2.08
CA ARG A 238 -2.77 14.22 2.45
C ARG A 238 -4.17 13.62 2.24
N VAL A 239 -5.23 14.38 2.56
CA VAL A 239 -6.63 13.96 2.38
C VAL A 239 -7.07 14.00 0.91
N LEU A 240 -6.58 14.96 0.11
CA LEU A 240 -6.84 15.04 -1.34
C LEU A 240 -6.10 13.97 -2.14
N ASN A 241 -5.04 13.35 -1.60
CA ASN A 241 -4.27 12.28 -2.23
C ASN A 241 -4.91 10.87 -2.07
N HIS A 242 -6.25 10.79 -2.08
CA HIS A 242 -7.04 9.53 -2.00
C HIS A 242 -8.29 9.60 -2.89
N VAL A 243 -8.89 8.43 -3.20
CA VAL A 243 -10.13 8.37 -3.98
C VAL A 243 -11.28 8.99 -3.17
N GLY A 244 -11.90 10.03 -3.72
CA GLY A 244 -12.96 10.78 -3.05
C GLY A 244 -12.46 11.85 -2.06
N GLY A 245 -11.19 12.29 -2.16
CA GLY A 245 -10.61 13.37 -1.36
C GLY A 245 -11.48 14.63 -1.25
N THR A 246 -12.15 15.06 -2.33
CA THR A 246 -13.18 16.13 -2.30
C THR A 246 -14.25 15.90 -1.23
N CYS A 247 -14.81 14.69 -1.15
CA CYS A 247 -15.85 14.35 -0.19
C CYS A 247 -15.30 14.28 1.24
N ASN A 248 -14.03 13.85 1.39
CA ASN A 248 -13.36 13.84 2.68
C ASN A 248 -13.18 15.26 3.22
N ILE A 249 -12.65 16.21 2.42
CA ILE A 249 -12.54 17.63 2.82
C ILE A 249 -13.92 18.24 3.11
N LYS A 250 -14.93 18.01 2.26
CA LYS A 250 -16.30 18.50 2.53
C LYS A 250 -16.89 17.96 3.84
N THR A 251 -16.50 16.75 4.25
CA THR A 251 -16.94 16.16 5.53
C THR A 251 -16.14 16.73 6.71
N LEU A 252 -14.89 17.18 6.51
CA LEU A 252 -14.11 17.93 7.50
C LEU A 252 -14.63 19.37 7.65
N GLN A 253 -14.99 20.05 6.56
CA GLN A 253 -15.68 21.35 6.59
C GLN A 253 -17.01 21.26 7.36
N ALA A 254 -17.75 20.15 7.22
CA ALA A 254 -18.97 19.91 7.99
C ALA A 254 -18.74 19.80 9.51
N LEU A 255 -17.51 19.57 9.98
CA LEU A 255 -17.19 19.62 11.43
C LEU A 255 -17.10 21.06 11.97
N LEU A 256 -16.88 22.05 11.07
CA LEU A 256 -16.72 23.47 11.40
C LEU A 256 -18.04 24.23 11.40
N VAL A 257 -19.13 23.63 10.91
CA VAL A 257 -20.45 24.23 10.92
C VAL A 257 -20.93 24.35 12.38
N PRO A 258 -21.39 25.55 12.82
CA PRO A 258 -22.03 25.72 14.12
C PRO A 258 -23.23 24.78 14.29
N MET A 259 -23.34 24.17 15.47
CA MET A 259 -24.48 23.33 15.82
C MET A 259 -25.70 24.20 16.11
N GLN A 260 -26.86 23.76 15.62
CA GLN A 260 -28.15 24.40 15.87
C GLN A 260 -29.07 23.45 16.64
N ASP A 261 -29.88 24.00 17.53
CA ASP A 261 -30.95 23.28 18.22
C ASP A 261 -32.17 23.04 17.29
N GLU A 262 -33.22 22.43 17.81
CA GLU A 262 -34.46 22.16 17.05
C GLU A 262 -35.31 23.41 16.75
N TYR A 263 -34.92 24.57 17.27
CA TYR A 263 -35.49 25.88 16.98
C TYR A 263 -34.58 26.73 16.06
N ASN A 264 -33.49 26.13 15.54
CA ASN A 264 -32.43 26.76 14.74
C ASN A 264 -31.52 27.77 15.49
N ASN A 265 -31.58 27.87 16.81
CA ASN A 265 -30.65 28.71 17.58
C ASN A 265 -29.26 28.07 17.58
N PHE A 266 -28.20 28.89 17.55
CA PHE A 266 -26.84 28.38 17.72
C PHE A 266 -26.60 27.91 19.15
N VAL A 267 -26.23 26.63 19.29
CA VAL A 267 -25.79 26.06 20.56
C VAL A 267 -24.42 26.65 20.89
N VAL A 268 -24.28 27.30 22.05
CA VAL A 268 -23.03 27.94 22.47
C VAL A 268 -22.26 27.09 23.48
N ASP A 269 -20.92 27.21 23.47
CA ASP A 269 -20.08 26.64 24.52
C ASP A 269 -20.20 27.50 25.80
N PRO A 270 -20.62 26.93 26.96
CA PRO A 270 -20.84 27.69 28.19
C PRO A 270 -19.62 28.44 28.72
N MET A 271 -18.40 28.01 28.36
CA MET A 271 -17.15 28.61 28.85
C MET A 271 -16.64 29.76 27.97
N THR A 272 -17.03 29.82 26.69
CA THR A 272 -16.50 30.79 25.72
C THR A 272 -17.56 31.66 25.04
N THR A 273 -18.83 31.33 25.25
CA THR A 273 -20.03 31.87 24.57
C THR A 273 -19.98 31.82 23.03
N GLN A 274 -19.01 31.12 22.44
CA GLN A 274 -18.90 30.90 21.00
C GLN A 274 -19.83 29.78 20.54
N PRO A 275 -20.35 29.82 19.30
CA PRO A 275 -21.09 28.70 18.73
C PRO A 275 -20.28 27.40 18.74
N LEU A 276 -20.85 26.35 19.30
CA LEU A 276 -20.26 25.03 19.44
C LEU A 276 -20.28 24.31 18.08
N THR A 277 -19.15 23.70 17.71
CA THR A 277 -19.01 22.93 16.47
C THR A 277 -18.72 21.46 16.78
N GLN A 278 -18.95 20.57 15.82
CA GLN A 278 -18.60 19.15 15.98
C GLN A 278 -17.09 18.94 16.16
N LEU A 279 -16.25 19.79 15.56
CA LEU A 279 -14.81 19.80 15.80
C LEU A 279 -14.50 20.16 17.26
N ASN A 280 -15.12 21.20 17.80
CA ASN A 280 -14.89 21.64 19.17
C ASN A 280 -15.32 20.57 20.19
N MET A 281 -16.43 19.86 19.94
CA MET A 281 -16.85 18.73 20.78
C MET A 281 -15.81 17.60 20.76
N LEU A 282 -15.34 17.18 19.57
CA LEU A 282 -14.28 16.16 19.45
C LEU A 282 -13.00 16.55 20.17
N ILE A 283 -12.57 17.81 20.07
CA ILE A 283 -11.37 18.31 20.74
C ILE A 283 -11.55 18.28 22.27
N SER A 284 -12.71 18.65 22.81
CA SER A 284 -12.98 18.54 24.26
C SER A 284 -13.03 17.08 24.76
N GLU A 285 -13.43 16.13 23.92
CA GLU A 285 -13.37 14.68 24.21
C GLU A 285 -11.98 14.07 23.93
N GLY A 286 -10.94 14.89 23.71
CA GLY A 286 -9.55 14.45 23.61
C GLY A 286 -9.15 13.86 22.25
N PHE A 287 -9.83 14.21 21.16
CA PHE A 287 -9.42 13.87 19.79
C PHE A 287 -8.51 14.94 19.21
N ALA A 288 -7.31 14.56 18.76
CA ALA A 288 -6.42 15.48 18.05
C ALA A 288 -6.85 15.65 16.58
N ILE A 289 -6.65 16.85 16.01
CA ILE A 289 -6.92 17.15 14.59
C ILE A 289 -6.20 16.16 13.65
N GLU A 290 -5.00 15.70 14.04
CA GLU A 290 -4.25 14.70 13.27
C GLU A 290 -4.95 13.34 13.21
N GLU A 291 -5.63 12.94 14.27
CA GLU A 291 -6.36 11.68 14.34
C GLU A 291 -7.65 11.75 13.51
N ILE A 292 -8.37 12.88 13.59
CA ILE A 292 -9.54 13.17 12.74
C ILE A 292 -9.14 13.12 11.26
N ILE A 293 -7.97 13.66 10.91
CA ILE A 293 -7.40 13.58 9.56
C ILE A 293 -7.00 12.15 9.19
N GLN A 294 -6.46 11.33 10.10
CA GLN A 294 -6.20 9.90 9.87
C GLN A 294 -7.49 9.13 9.55
N VAL A 295 -8.62 9.39 10.23
CA VAL A 295 -9.92 8.77 9.91
C VAL A 295 -10.34 8.99 8.45
N THR A 296 -10.02 10.17 7.89
CA THR A 296 -10.32 10.49 6.49
C THR A 296 -9.31 9.97 5.46
N ASN A 297 -8.15 9.46 5.89
CA ASN A 297 -6.99 9.14 5.05
C ASN A 297 -7.09 7.76 4.36
N HIS A 298 -8.27 7.38 3.87
CA HIS A 298 -8.58 6.06 3.33
C HIS A 298 -9.64 6.14 2.22
N ASP A 299 -9.68 5.12 1.35
CA ASP A 299 -10.72 4.93 0.33
C ASP A 299 -12.09 4.61 0.97
N GLY A 300 -12.78 5.67 1.41
CA GLY A 300 -13.98 5.59 2.23
C GLY A 300 -13.95 6.45 3.50
N GLY A 301 -12.91 7.25 3.72
CA GLY A 301 -12.73 8.13 4.89
C GLY A 301 -13.95 9.01 5.20
N THR A 302 -14.65 9.52 4.18
CA THR A 302 -15.96 10.20 4.30
C THR A 302 -16.97 9.41 5.13
N ARG A 303 -17.06 8.09 4.95
CA ARG A 303 -17.97 7.21 5.72
C ARG A 303 -17.48 7.00 7.13
N ASN A 304 -16.16 6.86 7.32
CA ASN A 304 -15.55 6.69 8.63
C ASN A 304 -15.76 7.94 9.49
N LEU A 305 -15.55 9.14 8.91
CA LEU A 305 -15.79 10.41 9.61
C LEU A 305 -17.28 10.64 9.87
N ARG A 306 -18.18 10.32 8.94
CA ARG A 306 -19.64 10.37 9.21
C ARG A 306 -20.09 9.41 10.31
N ALA A 307 -19.43 8.26 10.46
CA ALA A 307 -19.69 7.34 11.57
C ALA A 307 -19.20 7.91 12.92
N LEU A 308 -18.14 8.74 12.93
CA LEU A 308 -17.72 9.52 14.10
C LEU A 308 -18.69 10.68 14.38
N GLN A 309 -19.12 11.43 13.36
CA GLN A 309 -20.13 12.49 13.50
C GLN A 309 -21.47 11.94 14.02
N ALA A 310 -21.85 10.72 13.63
CA ALA A 310 -23.05 10.05 14.16
C ALA A 310 -22.95 9.67 15.65
N LEU A 311 -21.75 9.66 16.26
CA LEU A 311 -21.60 9.56 17.70
C LEU A 311 -21.81 10.89 18.43
N LEU A 312 -21.65 12.02 17.72
CA LEU A 312 -21.82 13.39 18.21
C LEU A 312 -23.26 13.89 18.13
N ALA A 313 -24.19 13.04 17.64
CA ALA A 313 -25.61 13.36 17.67
C ALA A 313 -26.05 13.52 19.14
N PRO A 314 -26.71 14.64 19.50
CA PRO A 314 -27.31 14.81 20.81
C PRO A 314 -28.28 13.67 21.11
N MET A 315 -28.18 13.15 22.33
CA MET A 315 -29.20 12.27 22.88
C MET A 315 -30.40 13.11 23.30
N LYS A 316 -31.60 12.57 23.13
CA LYS A 316 -32.86 13.24 23.44
C LYS A 316 -33.62 12.53 24.56
N ASP A 317 -34.49 13.25 25.27
CA ASP A 317 -35.45 12.70 26.23
C ASP A 317 -36.69 12.12 25.51
N GLU A 318 -37.71 11.74 26.29
CA GLU A 318 -38.99 11.22 25.77
C GLU A 318 -39.94 12.31 25.20
N HIS A 319 -39.48 13.56 25.21
CA HIS A 319 -40.17 14.74 24.68
C HIS A 319 -39.36 15.40 23.54
N ASP A 320 -38.41 14.66 22.96
CA ASP A 320 -37.46 15.11 21.94
C ASP A 320 -36.42 16.16 22.41
N HIS A 321 -36.44 16.70 23.64
CA HIS A 321 -35.45 17.71 24.05
C HIS A 321 -34.05 17.14 24.22
N TRP A 322 -33.02 17.94 23.97
CA TRP A 322 -31.62 17.52 24.09
C TRP A 322 -31.20 17.30 25.55
N LEU A 323 -30.66 16.12 25.85
CA LEU A 323 -30.04 15.82 27.15
C LEU A 323 -28.72 16.58 27.28
N MET A 324 -28.58 17.38 28.34
CA MET A 324 -27.39 18.19 28.61
C MET A 324 -26.55 17.60 29.75
N ASN A 325 -25.23 17.64 29.59
CA ASN A 325 -24.28 17.22 30.63
C ASN A 325 -24.20 18.30 31.73
N SER A 326 -24.62 17.97 32.94
CA SER A 326 -24.67 18.89 34.10
C SER A 326 -23.31 19.42 34.57
N THR A 327 -22.20 18.81 34.17
CA THR A 327 -20.84 19.22 34.55
C THR A 327 -20.17 20.10 33.49
N THR A 328 -20.47 19.89 32.20
CA THR A 328 -19.84 20.62 31.09
C THR A 328 -20.78 21.61 30.39
N GLY A 329 -22.09 21.52 30.64
CA GLY A 329 -23.13 22.29 29.96
C GLY A 329 -23.21 22.04 28.45
N LYS A 330 -22.65 20.93 27.96
CA LYS A 330 -22.68 20.52 26.54
C LYS A 330 -23.70 19.40 26.31
N PRO A 331 -24.20 19.20 25.08
CA PRO A 331 -25.08 18.08 24.76
C PRO A 331 -24.43 16.74 25.10
N LEU A 332 -25.20 15.82 25.70
CA LEU A 332 -24.78 14.45 25.95
C LEU A 332 -24.95 13.64 24.65
N THR A 333 -23.92 12.86 24.29
CA THR A 333 -23.86 12.17 23.00
C THR A 333 -23.46 10.70 23.16
N GLN A 334 -23.64 9.90 22.11
CA GLN A 334 -23.17 8.49 22.12
C GLN A 334 -21.66 8.39 22.30
N LEU A 335 -20.88 9.40 21.89
CA LEU A 335 -19.44 9.45 22.12
C LEU A 335 -19.09 9.46 23.61
N ASN A 336 -19.83 10.21 24.43
CA ASN A 336 -19.59 10.27 25.88
C ASN A 336 -19.83 8.91 26.55
N ILE A 337 -20.84 8.15 26.09
CA ILE A 337 -21.10 6.77 26.56
C ILE A 337 -19.93 5.85 26.20
N LEU A 338 -19.39 5.92 24.97
CA LEU A 338 -18.23 5.12 24.58
C LEU A 338 -17.01 5.43 25.45
N ILE A 339 -16.74 6.71 25.72
CA ILE A 339 -15.61 7.15 26.54
C ILE A 339 -15.77 6.71 27.99
N ALA A 340 -16.98 6.83 28.56
CA ALA A 340 -17.30 6.31 29.90
C ALA A 340 -17.16 4.78 30.00
N ALA A 341 -17.47 4.05 28.91
CA ALA A 341 -17.21 2.61 28.78
C ALA A 341 -15.72 2.26 28.51
N GLY A 342 -14.80 3.23 28.57
CA GLY A 342 -13.37 3.02 28.42
C GLY A 342 -12.86 3.00 26.97
N PHE A 343 -13.65 3.42 25.99
CA PHE A 343 -13.22 3.60 24.60
C PHE A 343 -12.75 5.04 24.39
N THR A 344 -11.49 5.30 24.78
CA THR A 344 -10.80 6.58 24.56
C THR A 344 -10.76 6.98 23.08
N SER A 345 -10.50 8.27 22.81
CA SER A 345 -10.28 8.81 21.45
C SER A 345 -9.35 7.92 20.62
N GLU A 346 -8.14 7.63 21.11
CA GLU A 346 -7.17 6.71 20.49
C GLU A 346 -7.79 5.36 20.08
N ARG A 347 -8.64 4.75 20.93
CA ARG A 347 -9.28 3.45 20.67
C ARG A 347 -10.35 3.55 19.58
N ILE A 348 -11.16 4.61 19.60
CA ILE A 348 -12.19 4.89 18.59
C ILE A 348 -11.52 5.18 17.24
N ILE A 349 -10.48 6.00 17.24
CA ILE A 349 -9.63 6.31 16.08
C ILE A 349 -9.02 5.03 15.52
N ARG A 350 -8.44 4.16 16.35
CA ARG A 350 -7.84 2.88 15.91
C ARG A 350 -8.86 1.94 15.22
N VAL A 351 -10.12 1.97 15.63
CA VAL A 351 -11.23 1.25 14.96
C VAL A 351 -11.60 1.88 13.62
N LEU A 352 -11.62 3.22 13.55
CA LEU A 352 -11.99 4.01 12.37
C LEU A 352 -10.88 4.17 11.31
N ASN A 353 -9.61 4.10 11.70
CA ASN A 353 -8.41 4.36 10.87
C ASN A 353 -8.08 3.18 9.94
N ASN A 354 -9.11 2.65 9.26
CA ASN A 354 -9.08 1.47 8.41
C ASN A 354 -10.03 1.64 7.21
N GLY A 355 -9.72 0.98 6.10
CA GLY A 355 -10.67 0.77 5.01
C GLY A 355 -11.91 0.01 5.51
N GLY A 356 -13.05 0.71 5.58
CA GLY A 356 -14.30 0.17 6.13
C GLY A 356 -14.51 0.43 7.64
N GLY A 357 -13.68 1.26 8.29
CA GLY A 357 -13.77 1.59 9.72
C GLY A 357 -15.16 2.04 10.20
N ALA A 358 -15.96 2.68 9.35
CA ALA A 358 -17.37 2.98 9.63
C ALA A 358 -18.21 1.74 10.02
N LYS A 359 -17.98 0.59 9.38
CA LYS A 359 -18.63 -0.68 9.74
C LYS A 359 -18.08 -1.23 11.05
N ASN A 360 -16.75 -1.15 11.24
CA ASN A 360 -16.12 -1.59 12.48
C ASN A 360 -16.69 -0.82 13.69
N LEU A 361 -16.86 0.51 13.58
CA LEU A 361 -17.50 1.31 14.62
C LEU A 361 -18.99 0.99 14.78
N GLY A 362 -19.70 0.69 13.69
CA GLY A 362 -21.07 0.17 13.74
C GLY A 362 -21.18 -1.12 14.58
N THR A 363 -20.28 -2.08 14.37
CA THR A 363 -20.20 -3.31 15.16
C THR A 363 -19.82 -3.03 16.62
N LEU A 364 -18.94 -2.07 16.90
CA LEU A 364 -18.63 -1.67 18.29
C LEU A 364 -19.86 -1.11 19.01
N ARG A 365 -20.64 -0.24 18.34
CA ARG A 365 -21.92 0.27 18.86
C ARG A 365 -22.92 -0.85 19.09
N ALA A 366 -22.95 -1.85 18.20
CA ALA A 366 -23.81 -3.03 18.36
C ALA A 366 -23.38 -3.96 19.51
N LEU A 367 -22.08 -4.12 19.79
CA LEU A 367 -21.60 -4.86 20.96
C LEU A 367 -22.00 -4.21 22.28
N LEU A 368 -22.07 -2.87 22.29
CA LEU A 368 -22.47 -2.05 23.44
C LEU A 368 -24.00 -1.79 23.48
N ALA A 369 -24.77 -2.31 22.53
CA ALA A 369 -26.21 -2.24 22.59
C ALA A 369 -26.72 -3.20 23.69
N PRO A 370 -27.62 -2.74 24.58
CA PRO A 370 -28.30 -3.58 25.55
C PRO A 370 -29.03 -4.75 24.91
N MET A 371 -28.81 -5.95 25.44
CA MET A 371 -29.43 -7.17 24.95
C MET A 371 -30.87 -7.33 25.49
N LYS A 372 -31.68 -8.05 24.72
CA LYS A 372 -33.06 -8.39 25.06
C LYS A 372 -33.31 -9.88 24.96
N ASP A 373 -34.33 -10.35 25.67
CA ASP A 373 -34.84 -11.72 25.56
C ASP A 373 -35.82 -11.88 24.37
N GLU A 374 -36.28 -13.11 24.18
CA GLU A 374 -37.27 -13.50 23.16
C GLU A 374 -38.67 -12.88 23.38
N HIS A 375 -38.87 -12.15 24.48
CA HIS A 375 -40.07 -11.38 24.80
C HIS A 375 -39.82 -9.85 24.75
N ASN A 376 -38.72 -9.41 24.12
CA ASN A 376 -38.34 -8.00 23.95
C ASN A 376 -38.10 -7.24 25.27
N ARG A 377 -37.92 -7.96 26.39
CA ARG A 377 -37.54 -7.44 27.71
C ARG A 377 -36.03 -7.34 27.80
N TRP A 378 -35.53 -6.39 28.58
CA TRP A 378 -34.09 -6.13 28.69
C TRP A 378 -33.45 -7.20 29.59
N LEU A 379 -32.35 -7.81 29.13
CA LEU A 379 -31.56 -8.70 29.97
C LEU A 379 -30.76 -7.85 30.97
N ILE A 380 -30.95 -8.07 32.27
CA ILE A 380 -30.28 -7.33 33.33
C ILE A 380 -29.20 -8.20 33.97
N ASP A 381 -28.01 -7.64 34.19
CA ASP A 381 -26.97 -8.24 35.01
C ASP A 381 -27.41 -8.27 36.49
N PRO A 382 -27.55 -9.45 37.12
CA PRO A 382 -28.03 -9.55 38.50
C PRO A 382 -27.09 -8.91 39.54
N VAL A 383 -25.81 -8.70 39.20
CA VAL A 383 -24.83 -8.10 40.10
C VAL A 383 -24.78 -6.58 39.94
N THR A 384 -24.68 -6.06 38.71
CA THR A 384 -24.56 -4.61 38.49
C THR A 384 -25.90 -3.89 38.31
N GLN A 385 -27.01 -4.63 38.18
CA GLN A 385 -28.37 -4.12 37.93
C GLN A 385 -28.47 -3.23 36.68
N LYS A 386 -27.54 -3.38 35.74
CA LYS A 386 -27.52 -2.71 34.43
C LYS A 386 -27.93 -3.68 33.33
N PRO A 387 -28.45 -3.18 32.20
CA PRO A 387 -28.66 -4.02 31.03
C PRO A 387 -27.36 -4.66 30.55
N LEU A 388 -27.39 -5.98 30.37
CA LEU A 388 -26.30 -6.78 29.86
C LEU A 388 -26.09 -6.47 28.37
N THR A 389 -24.85 -6.20 27.97
CA THR A 389 -24.49 -5.99 26.55
C THR A 389 -23.78 -7.21 25.99
N GLN A 390 -23.68 -7.31 24.66
CA GLN A 390 -22.94 -8.42 24.04
C GLN A 390 -21.43 -8.33 24.30
N LEU A 391 -20.91 -7.13 24.62
CA LEU A 391 -19.56 -6.92 25.13
C LEU A 391 -19.36 -7.64 26.48
N ASP A 392 -20.34 -7.63 27.38
CA ASP A 392 -20.25 -8.26 28.70
C ASP A 392 -20.24 -9.79 28.59
N VAL A 393 -21.04 -10.35 27.67
CA VAL A 393 -21.02 -11.78 27.34
C VAL A 393 -19.65 -12.19 26.77
N LEU A 394 -19.09 -11.40 25.85
CA LEU A 394 -17.75 -11.64 25.29
C LEU A 394 -16.66 -11.53 26.36
N ASN A 395 -16.73 -10.52 27.23
CA ASN A 395 -15.78 -10.33 28.33
C ASN A 395 -15.82 -11.51 29.31
N SER A 396 -17.03 -11.97 29.66
CA SER A 396 -17.27 -13.18 30.47
C SER A 396 -16.74 -14.45 29.81
N ALA A 397 -16.76 -14.53 28.48
CA ALA A 397 -16.14 -15.61 27.70
C ALA A 397 -14.60 -15.48 27.55
N GLY A 398 -13.99 -14.48 28.19
CA GLY A 398 -12.54 -14.24 28.21
C GLY A 398 -12.02 -13.31 27.11
N PHE A 399 -12.90 -12.63 26.37
CA PHE A 399 -12.56 -11.68 25.31
C PHE A 399 -12.64 -10.24 25.83
N THR A 400 -11.60 -9.82 26.55
CA THR A 400 -11.51 -8.45 27.10
C THR A 400 -11.56 -7.36 26.02
N ILE A 401 -11.92 -6.13 26.39
CA ILE A 401 -11.97 -4.97 25.48
C ILE A 401 -10.69 -4.83 24.62
N LYS A 402 -9.51 -5.01 25.22
CA LYS A 402 -8.21 -4.97 24.49
C LYS A 402 -8.12 -6.04 23.40
N ARG A 403 -8.66 -7.25 23.65
CA ARG A 403 -8.71 -8.37 22.70
C ARG A 403 -9.70 -8.10 21.56
N ILE A 404 -10.90 -7.63 21.89
CA ILE A 404 -11.93 -7.25 20.91
C ILE A 404 -11.42 -6.14 20.00
N LEU A 405 -10.80 -5.09 20.56
CA LEU A 405 -10.18 -4.03 19.77
C LEU A 405 -9.08 -4.57 18.85
N SER A 406 -8.24 -5.53 19.29
CA SER A 406 -7.25 -6.15 18.38
C SER A 406 -7.87 -6.95 17.23
N ALA A 407 -9.05 -7.55 17.38
CA ALA A 407 -9.75 -8.20 16.27
C ALA A 407 -10.47 -7.19 15.34
N LEU A 408 -10.97 -6.09 15.92
CA LEU A 408 -11.80 -5.08 15.25
C LEU A 408 -11.01 -3.99 14.50
N SER A 409 -9.79 -3.66 14.93
CA SER A 409 -8.95 -2.59 14.37
C SER A 409 -8.29 -2.91 13.01
N HIS A 410 -8.98 -3.65 12.14
CA HIS A 410 -8.46 -4.11 10.85
C HIS A 410 -9.45 -3.83 9.70
N ILE A 411 -8.95 -3.92 8.46
CA ILE A 411 -9.79 -3.91 7.26
C ILE A 411 -10.69 -5.16 7.30
N GLY A 412 -12.00 -4.96 7.37
CA GLY A 412 -12.97 -6.03 7.58
C GLY A 412 -13.11 -6.50 9.04
N GLY A 413 -12.59 -5.75 10.02
CA GLY A 413 -12.67 -6.07 11.45
C GLY A 413 -14.09 -6.28 11.97
N SER A 414 -15.11 -5.66 11.35
CA SER A 414 -16.53 -5.97 11.62
C SER A 414 -16.78 -7.48 11.50
N LYS A 415 -16.30 -8.11 10.41
CA LYS A 415 -16.44 -9.54 10.14
C LYS A 415 -15.67 -10.41 11.12
N ASN A 416 -14.51 -9.95 11.59
CA ASN A 416 -13.74 -10.65 12.62
C ASN A 416 -14.54 -10.74 13.93
N ILE A 417 -15.33 -9.70 14.26
CA ILE A 417 -16.23 -9.70 15.41
C ILE A 417 -17.54 -10.43 15.12
N GLU A 418 -18.12 -10.31 13.92
CA GLU A 418 -19.31 -11.09 13.49
C GLU A 418 -19.06 -12.60 13.63
N SER A 419 -17.88 -13.10 13.21
CA SER A 419 -17.48 -14.50 13.41
C SER A 419 -17.20 -14.86 14.87
N LEU A 420 -16.73 -13.91 15.69
CA LEU A 420 -16.54 -14.13 17.14
C LEU A 420 -17.88 -14.21 17.89
N GLN A 421 -18.85 -13.38 17.51
CA GLN A 421 -20.23 -13.43 18.01
C GLN A 421 -20.89 -14.76 17.61
N ALA A 422 -20.66 -15.24 16.38
CA ALA A 422 -21.17 -16.54 15.91
C ALA A 422 -20.65 -17.74 16.73
N LEU A 423 -19.45 -17.67 17.32
CA LEU A 423 -18.95 -18.73 18.21
C LEU A 423 -19.76 -18.90 19.51
N LEU A 424 -20.48 -17.85 19.95
CA LEU A 424 -21.29 -17.84 21.17
C LEU A 424 -22.76 -18.22 20.94
N VAL A 425 -23.17 -18.43 19.68
CA VAL A 425 -24.54 -18.89 19.37
C VAL A 425 -24.68 -20.35 19.83
N PRO A 426 -25.77 -20.72 20.53
CA PRO A 426 -26.09 -22.12 20.84
C PRO A 426 -26.12 -22.96 19.57
N MET A 427 -25.49 -24.13 19.60
CA MET A 427 -25.58 -25.06 18.48
C MET A 427 -26.92 -25.79 18.50
N GLU A 428 -27.47 -26.07 17.33
CA GLU A 428 -28.71 -26.80 17.14
C GLU A 428 -28.47 -28.11 16.38
N ASP A 429 -29.29 -29.12 16.65
CA ASP A 429 -29.29 -30.38 15.93
C ASP A 429 -30.01 -30.29 14.57
N GLN A 430 -30.08 -31.40 13.83
CA GLN A 430 -30.74 -31.47 12.53
C GLN A 430 -32.27 -31.24 12.58
N SER A 431 -32.86 -31.14 13.77
CA SER A 431 -34.26 -30.81 14.02
C SER A 431 -34.48 -29.40 14.60
N GLY A 432 -33.42 -28.57 14.66
CA GLY A 432 -33.49 -27.20 15.21
C GLY A 432 -33.52 -27.15 16.74
N ARG A 433 -33.19 -28.24 17.44
CA ARG A 433 -33.18 -28.28 18.91
C ARG A 433 -31.79 -27.92 19.44
N ARG A 434 -31.72 -27.01 20.41
CA ARG A 434 -30.45 -26.62 21.06
C ARG A 434 -29.77 -27.83 21.70
N ILE A 435 -28.52 -28.07 21.33
CA ILE A 435 -27.67 -29.13 21.88
C ILE A 435 -27.27 -28.71 23.30
N ILE A 436 -27.56 -29.54 24.31
CA ILE A 436 -27.25 -29.28 25.72
C ILE A 436 -25.99 -30.04 26.15
N ASP A 437 -25.08 -29.38 26.86
CA ASP A 437 -24.00 -30.05 27.59
C ASP A 437 -24.57 -30.78 28.81
N LEU A 438 -24.55 -32.12 28.77
CA LEU A 438 -25.02 -33.00 29.83
C LEU A 438 -24.28 -32.81 31.17
N LYS A 439 -23.11 -32.16 31.20
CA LYS A 439 -22.36 -31.88 32.44
C LYS A 439 -22.73 -30.57 33.12
N THR A 440 -23.21 -29.57 32.37
CA THR A 440 -23.49 -28.22 32.91
C THR A 440 -24.95 -27.79 32.75
N GLY A 441 -25.76 -28.54 32.00
CA GLY A 441 -27.16 -28.21 31.69
C GLY A 441 -27.34 -27.01 30.76
N ARG A 442 -26.24 -26.48 30.20
CA ARG A 442 -26.25 -25.28 29.35
C ARG A 442 -26.25 -25.64 27.85
N PRO A 443 -26.83 -24.81 26.98
CA PRO A 443 -26.67 -24.97 25.54
C PRO A 443 -25.18 -24.89 25.14
N LEU A 444 -24.71 -25.88 24.40
CA LEU A 444 -23.32 -26.01 23.97
C LEU A 444 -23.06 -25.08 22.77
N THR A 445 -21.98 -24.30 22.82
CA THR A 445 -21.61 -23.37 21.75
C THR A 445 -20.42 -23.86 20.94
N GLN A 446 -20.21 -23.26 19.75
CA GLN A 446 -19.00 -23.50 18.94
C GLN A 446 -17.72 -23.12 19.70
N LEU A 447 -17.77 -22.10 20.57
CA LEU A 447 -16.65 -21.73 21.45
C LEU A 447 -16.28 -22.87 22.42
N ASP A 448 -17.25 -23.62 22.92
CA ASP A 448 -17.01 -24.70 23.87
C ASP A 448 -16.45 -25.95 23.18
N VAL A 449 -16.83 -26.20 21.92
CA VAL A 449 -16.16 -27.19 21.06
C VAL A 449 -14.68 -26.84 20.88
N LEU A 450 -14.37 -25.58 20.52
CA LEU A 450 -12.99 -25.09 20.39
C LEU A 450 -12.20 -25.25 21.70
N ARG A 451 -12.79 -24.87 22.83
CA ARG A 451 -12.20 -25.03 24.17
C ARG A 451 -11.93 -26.50 24.51
N SER A 452 -12.86 -27.41 24.20
CA SER A 452 -12.71 -28.85 24.49
C SER A 452 -11.53 -29.49 23.74
N LYS A 453 -11.22 -28.99 22.53
CA LYS A 453 -10.05 -29.37 21.72
C LYS A 453 -8.80 -28.51 22.00
N GLY A 454 -8.81 -27.71 23.08
CA GLY A 454 -7.64 -26.97 23.57
C GLY A 454 -7.39 -25.60 22.96
N PHE A 455 -8.34 -25.02 22.21
CA PHE A 455 -8.24 -23.66 21.68
C PHE A 455 -8.81 -22.65 22.69
N LYS A 456 -7.93 -21.81 23.23
CA LYS A 456 -8.23 -20.81 24.27
C LYS A 456 -8.55 -19.44 23.65
N SER A 457 -9.18 -18.54 24.40
CA SER A 457 -9.57 -17.21 23.93
C SER A 457 -8.41 -16.33 23.41
N ASN A 458 -7.16 -16.59 23.84
CA ASN A 458 -5.96 -15.97 23.25
C ASN A 458 -5.64 -16.51 21.84
N HIS A 459 -5.85 -17.80 21.57
CA HIS A 459 -5.61 -18.39 20.25
C HIS A 459 -6.61 -17.83 19.23
N ILE A 460 -7.89 -17.82 19.60
CA ILE A 460 -8.98 -17.29 18.76
C ILE A 460 -8.72 -15.81 18.41
N ILE A 461 -8.29 -14.99 19.38
CA ILE A 461 -7.98 -13.58 19.13
C ILE A 461 -6.68 -13.38 18.34
N LYS A 462 -5.67 -14.24 18.51
CA LYS A 462 -4.45 -14.25 17.68
C LYS A 462 -4.77 -14.55 16.21
N ILE A 463 -5.77 -15.40 15.95
CA ILE A 463 -6.26 -15.70 14.60
C ILE A 463 -7.12 -14.54 14.03
N LEU A 464 -7.98 -13.94 14.86
CA LEU A 464 -8.85 -12.81 14.48
C LEU A 464 -8.13 -11.45 14.39
N GLY A 465 -6.94 -11.29 14.97
CA GLY A 465 -6.17 -10.04 15.04
C GLY A 465 -5.52 -9.57 13.73
N HIS A 466 -6.12 -9.92 12.59
CA HIS A 466 -5.55 -9.75 11.26
C HIS A 466 -6.60 -9.40 10.22
N THR A 467 -6.15 -8.83 9.09
CA THR A 467 -7.01 -8.56 7.93
C THR A 467 -7.46 -9.88 7.31
N GLY A 468 -8.76 -10.16 7.36
CA GLY A 468 -9.34 -11.44 6.96
C GLY A 468 -9.34 -12.51 8.06
N GLY A 469 -9.10 -12.15 9.32
CA GLY A 469 -9.09 -13.06 10.47
C GLY A 469 -10.35 -13.92 10.59
N SER A 470 -11.53 -13.41 10.19
CA SER A 470 -12.77 -14.21 10.11
C SER A 470 -12.63 -15.47 9.25
N LYS A 471 -11.93 -15.37 8.11
CA LYS A 471 -11.63 -16.53 7.24
C LYS A 471 -10.58 -17.46 7.83
N ASN A 472 -9.63 -16.93 8.60
CA ASN A 472 -8.68 -17.76 9.32
C ASN A 472 -9.38 -18.55 10.45
N LEU A 473 -10.41 -17.98 11.09
CA LEU A 473 -11.25 -18.67 12.07
C LEU A 473 -12.20 -19.69 11.42
N GLU A 474 -12.83 -19.34 10.29
CA GLU A 474 -13.61 -20.26 9.45
C GLU A 474 -12.75 -21.49 9.04
N ALA A 475 -11.50 -21.26 8.64
CA ALA A 475 -10.54 -22.32 8.33
C ALA A 475 -10.11 -23.14 9.56
N LEU A 476 -10.03 -22.54 10.75
CA LEU A 476 -9.88 -23.30 12.01
C LEU A 476 -11.10 -24.19 12.26
N GLN A 477 -12.32 -23.66 12.12
CA GLN A 477 -13.56 -24.42 12.31
C GLN A 477 -13.67 -25.60 11.33
N ALA A 478 -13.19 -25.45 10.09
CA ALA A 478 -13.14 -26.52 9.11
C ALA A 478 -12.26 -27.72 9.54
N LEU A 479 -11.25 -27.53 10.40
CA LEU A 479 -10.41 -28.63 10.90
C LEU A 479 -11.14 -29.63 11.81
N PHE A 480 -12.29 -29.25 12.37
CA PHE A 480 -13.11 -30.11 13.24
C PHE A 480 -14.21 -30.87 12.49
N VAL A 481 -14.36 -30.64 11.18
CA VAL A 481 -15.33 -31.37 10.37
C VAL A 481 -14.86 -32.82 10.20
N SER A 482 -15.74 -33.77 10.52
CA SER A 482 -15.50 -35.20 10.37
C SER A 482 -15.24 -35.55 8.90
N LEU A 483 -14.10 -36.18 8.63
CA LEU A 483 -13.68 -36.55 7.29
C LEU A 483 -14.52 -37.71 6.75
N LYS A 484 -14.67 -37.75 5.42
CA LYS A 484 -15.41 -38.78 4.70
C LYS A 484 -14.54 -39.40 3.63
N ASN A 485 -14.79 -40.67 3.31
CA ASN A 485 -14.21 -41.32 2.13
C ASN A 485 -14.96 -40.91 0.84
N GLU A 486 -14.49 -41.39 -0.33
CA GLU A 486 -15.11 -41.08 -1.63
C GLU A 486 -16.58 -41.56 -1.73
N GLN A 487 -16.94 -42.62 -0.98
CA GLN A 487 -18.30 -43.15 -0.84
C GLN A 487 -19.15 -42.35 0.18
N HIS A 488 -18.65 -41.20 0.65
CA HIS A 488 -19.30 -40.30 1.62
C HIS A 488 -19.51 -40.88 3.04
N ASN A 489 -18.94 -42.05 3.33
CA ASN A 489 -18.94 -42.68 4.66
C ASN A 489 -17.92 -41.99 5.57
N LEU A 490 -18.23 -41.86 6.87
CA LEU A 490 -17.33 -41.26 7.85
C LEU A 490 -16.06 -42.10 8.02
N LEU A 491 -14.90 -41.45 7.97
CA LEU A 491 -13.63 -42.06 8.36
C LEU A 491 -13.58 -42.13 9.89
N ILE A 492 -13.26 -43.30 10.44
CA ILE A 492 -13.21 -43.56 11.88
C ILE A 492 -11.75 -43.79 12.30
N ASP A 493 -11.32 -43.20 13.41
CA ASP A 493 -10.04 -43.53 14.05
C ASP A 493 -10.12 -44.94 14.69
N PRO A 494 -9.31 -45.92 14.23
CA PRO A 494 -9.33 -47.28 14.76
C PRO A 494 -8.86 -47.38 16.21
N LYS A 495 -8.24 -46.35 16.79
CA LYS A 495 -7.80 -46.33 18.20
C LYS A 495 -8.87 -45.81 19.17
N THR A 496 -9.77 -44.93 18.73
CA THR A 496 -10.78 -44.30 19.60
C THR A 496 -12.23 -44.54 19.19
N GLY A 497 -12.48 -45.14 18.03
CA GLY A 497 -13.83 -45.42 17.51
C GLY A 497 -14.62 -44.17 17.11
N LYS A 498 -13.96 -43.01 17.02
CA LYS A 498 -14.60 -41.71 16.74
C LYS A 498 -14.36 -41.28 15.28
N PRO A 499 -15.26 -40.47 14.69
CA PRO A 499 -15.03 -39.85 13.40
C PRO A 499 -13.74 -39.00 13.41
N LEU A 500 -12.85 -39.29 12.47
CA LEU A 500 -11.55 -38.64 12.33
C LEU A 500 -11.72 -37.23 11.75
N THR A 501 -11.14 -36.22 12.39
CA THR A 501 -11.12 -34.84 11.88
C THR A 501 -9.73 -34.49 11.33
N TYR A 502 -9.63 -33.42 10.53
CA TYR A 502 -8.33 -33.01 10.01
C TYR A 502 -7.37 -32.56 11.12
N LEU A 503 -7.89 -32.00 12.22
CA LEU A 503 -7.10 -31.68 13.41
C LEU A 503 -6.42 -32.91 14.00
N ASP A 504 -7.10 -34.06 14.04
CA ASP A 504 -6.55 -35.29 14.61
C ASP A 504 -5.41 -35.87 13.73
N ILE A 505 -5.47 -35.66 12.40
CA ILE A 505 -4.36 -35.95 11.47
C ILE A 505 -3.16 -35.03 11.77
N LEU A 506 -3.38 -33.73 11.94
CA LEU A 506 -2.32 -32.77 12.27
C LEU A 506 -1.65 -33.08 13.61
N HIS A 507 -2.44 -33.41 14.64
CA HIS A 507 -1.92 -33.85 15.95
C HIS A 507 -1.12 -35.16 15.82
N SER A 508 -1.60 -36.13 15.04
CA SER A 508 -0.89 -37.39 14.77
C SER A 508 0.43 -37.17 14.01
N ALA A 509 0.51 -36.12 13.19
CA ALA A 509 1.72 -35.68 12.51
C ALA A 509 2.62 -34.76 13.37
N GLY A 510 2.31 -34.56 14.67
CA GLY A 510 3.13 -33.79 15.61
C GLY A 510 2.93 -32.28 15.60
N PHE A 511 1.89 -31.76 14.94
CA PHE A 511 1.56 -30.33 14.96
C PHE A 511 0.75 -29.98 16.21
N THR A 512 1.19 -28.95 16.94
CA THR A 512 0.52 -28.46 18.16
C THR A 512 -0.52 -27.39 17.86
N ASN A 513 -1.47 -27.19 18.78
CA ASN A 513 -2.46 -26.11 18.68
C ASN A 513 -1.82 -24.71 18.58
N GLU A 514 -0.67 -24.46 19.23
CA GLU A 514 0.02 -23.17 19.11
C GLU A 514 0.62 -22.98 17.72
N GLN A 515 1.21 -24.02 17.10
CA GLN A 515 1.72 -23.97 15.73
C GLN A 515 0.61 -23.78 14.68
N ILE A 516 -0.56 -24.39 14.90
CA ILE A 516 -1.76 -24.16 14.07
C ILE A 516 -2.27 -22.71 14.24
N THR A 517 -2.26 -22.21 15.48
CA THR A 517 -2.66 -20.83 15.81
C THR A 517 -1.69 -19.79 15.24
N ASP A 518 -0.39 -20.05 15.30
CA ASP A 518 0.69 -19.26 14.68
C ASP A 518 0.46 -19.13 13.17
N LEU A 519 0.31 -20.27 12.50
CA LEU A 519 0.17 -20.36 11.05
C LEU A 519 -1.09 -19.64 10.53
N LEU A 520 -2.17 -19.67 11.32
CA LEU A 520 -3.41 -18.90 11.08
C LEU A 520 -3.34 -17.44 11.58
N GLY A 521 -2.39 -17.10 12.46
CA GLY A 521 -2.16 -15.77 13.04
C GLY A 521 -1.41 -14.82 12.10
N HIS A 522 -1.82 -14.78 10.82
CA HIS A 522 -1.25 -13.92 9.79
C HIS A 522 -2.32 -13.40 8.83
N ASN A 523 -2.02 -12.28 8.15
CA ASN A 523 -2.80 -11.81 7.02
C ASN A 523 -2.78 -12.89 5.90
N GLY A 524 -3.91 -13.56 5.70
CA GLY A 524 -4.04 -14.69 4.77
C GLY A 524 -3.63 -16.06 5.33
N GLY A 525 -3.59 -16.23 6.66
CA GLY A 525 -3.26 -17.49 7.35
C GLY A 525 -4.05 -18.70 6.87
N VAL A 526 -5.32 -18.55 6.48
CA VAL A 526 -6.11 -19.60 5.80
C VAL A 526 -5.36 -20.24 4.63
N LYS A 527 -4.63 -19.46 3.82
CA LYS A 527 -3.85 -20.00 2.70
C LYS A 527 -2.62 -20.77 3.13
N ASN A 528 -2.02 -20.39 4.27
CA ASN A 528 -0.94 -21.16 4.87
C ASN A 528 -1.48 -22.51 5.38
N LEU A 529 -2.74 -22.57 5.83
CA LEU A 529 -3.39 -23.82 6.23
C LEU A 529 -3.77 -24.68 5.02
N GLU A 530 -4.39 -24.12 3.99
CA GLU A 530 -4.63 -24.79 2.69
C GLU A 530 -3.31 -25.40 2.15
N ALA A 531 -2.21 -24.65 2.21
CA ALA A 531 -0.89 -25.11 1.77
C ALA A 531 -0.32 -26.22 2.67
N LEU A 532 -0.47 -26.14 3.99
CA LEU A 532 -0.13 -27.24 4.91
C LEU A 532 -0.98 -28.50 4.61
N GLN A 533 -2.29 -28.33 4.39
CA GLN A 533 -3.19 -29.44 4.09
C GLN A 533 -2.80 -30.17 2.80
N SER A 534 -2.33 -29.43 1.79
CA SER A 534 -1.83 -30.01 0.54
C SER A 534 -0.58 -30.90 0.72
N LEU A 535 0.17 -30.77 1.83
CA LEU A 535 1.31 -31.65 2.12
C LEU A 535 0.92 -33.09 2.48
N PHE A 536 -0.34 -33.32 2.87
CA PHE A 536 -0.86 -34.65 3.20
C PHE A 536 -1.68 -35.29 2.07
N VAL A 537 -2.02 -34.53 1.02
CA VAL A 537 -2.71 -35.06 -0.15
C VAL A 537 -1.73 -35.93 -0.96
N PRO A 538 -2.07 -37.18 -1.30
CA PRO A 538 -1.22 -38.02 -2.16
C PRO A 538 -0.88 -37.35 -3.49
N MET A 539 0.39 -37.44 -3.90
CA MET A 539 0.84 -36.94 -5.19
C MET A 539 0.26 -37.77 -6.32
N LYS A 540 -0.04 -37.11 -7.44
CA LYS A 540 -0.48 -37.75 -8.68
C LYS A 540 0.45 -37.45 -9.84
N ASP A 541 0.54 -38.39 -10.78
CA ASP A 541 1.30 -38.23 -12.02
C ASP A 541 0.53 -37.41 -13.08
N VAL A 542 1.14 -37.25 -14.27
CA VAL A 542 0.52 -36.55 -15.42
C VAL A 542 -0.67 -37.29 -16.03
N HIS A 543 -0.96 -38.51 -15.57
CA HIS A 543 -2.07 -39.36 -15.99
C HIS A 543 -3.11 -39.55 -14.86
N ASN A 544 -3.02 -38.77 -13.77
CA ASN A 544 -3.92 -38.78 -12.59
C ASN A 544 -3.84 -40.07 -11.73
N ASN A 545 -2.82 -40.91 -11.92
CA ASN A 545 -2.50 -42.07 -11.07
C ASN A 545 -1.81 -41.61 -9.78
N LEU A 546 -1.91 -42.41 -8.70
CA LEU A 546 -1.18 -42.16 -7.45
C LEU A 546 0.32 -42.46 -7.63
N VAL A 547 1.18 -41.51 -7.24
CA VAL A 547 2.63 -41.74 -7.17
C VAL A 547 2.91 -42.59 -5.93
N ILE A 548 3.47 -43.78 -6.11
CA ILE A 548 3.77 -44.71 -5.00
C ILE A 548 5.22 -44.56 -4.53
N ASN A 549 5.43 -44.59 -3.22
CA ASN A 549 6.76 -44.66 -2.62
C ASN A 549 7.35 -46.08 -2.80
N PRO A 550 8.49 -46.26 -3.49
CA PRO A 550 9.03 -47.58 -3.82
C PRO A 550 9.57 -48.35 -2.60
N ILE A 551 9.73 -47.71 -1.44
CA ILE A 551 10.21 -48.34 -0.19
C ILE A 551 9.04 -48.77 0.71
N THR A 552 7.97 -47.98 0.77
CA THR A 552 6.83 -48.24 1.69
C THR A 552 5.58 -48.77 1.00
N ALA A 553 5.56 -48.84 -0.34
CA ALA A 553 4.41 -49.18 -1.19
C ALA A 553 3.14 -48.32 -0.97
N GLN A 554 3.23 -47.23 -0.21
CA GLN A 554 2.13 -46.30 0.03
C GLN A 554 2.17 -45.10 -0.92
N PRO A 555 1.03 -44.43 -1.19
CA PRO A 555 1.00 -43.19 -1.96
C PRO A 555 1.88 -42.11 -1.32
N LEU A 556 2.82 -41.57 -2.10
CA LEU A 556 3.79 -40.57 -1.68
C LEU A 556 3.08 -39.22 -1.51
N THR A 557 3.17 -38.63 -0.33
CA THR A 557 2.69 -37.27 -0.06
C THR A 557 3.84 -36.26 -0.19
N PRO A 558 3.57 -34.97 -0.47
CA PRO A 558 4.62 -33.95 -0.49
C PRO A 558 5.35 -33.80 0.86
N LEU A 559 4.69 -34.09 2.00
CA LEU A 559 5.34 -34.16 3.31
C LEU A 559 6.39 -35.28 3.37
N ALA A 560 6.03 -36.48 2.91
CA ALA A 560 6.95 -37.62 2.90
C ALA A 560 8.14 -37.39 1.94
N ALA A 561 7.93 -36.71 0.81
CA ALA A 561 8.99 -36.30 -0.10
C ALA A 561 9.95 -35.29 0.55
N LEU A 562 9.44 -34.26 1.24
CA LEU A 562 10.28 -33.29 1.95
C LEU A 562 11.08 -33.95 3.10
N ILE A 563 10.47 -34.88 3.83
CA ILE A 563 11.15 -35.62 4.91
C ILE A 563 12.25 -36.55 4.36
N SER A 564 12.03 -37.22 3.21
CA SER A 564 13.10 -38.02 2.57
C SER A 564 14.24 -37.14 2.01
N MET A 565 13.95 -35.87 1.74
CA MET A 565 14.92 -34.81 1.42
C MET A 565 15.49 -34.13 2.69
N GLN A 566 15.41 -34.78 3.86
CA GLN A 566 15.97 -34.35 5.14
C GLN A 566 15.37 -33.06 5.74
N PHE A 567 14.24 -32.55 5.23
CA PHE A 567 13.56 -31.41 5.84
C PHE A 567 12.72 -31.82 7.05
N THR A 568 13.01 -31.18 8.18
CA THR A 568 12.25 -31.37 9.43
C THR A 568 10.92 -30.62 9.40
N ILE A 569 9.94 -31.13 10.16
CA ILE A 569 8.64 -30.46 10.35
C ILE A 569 8.82 -29.02 10.90
N ALA A 570 9.81 -28.79 11.77
CA ALA A 570 10.13 -27.46 12.29
C ALA A 570 10.59 -26.49 11.19
N GLN A 571 11.40 -26.95 10.22
CA GLN A 571 11.80 -26.14 9.06
C GLN A 571 10.61 -25.85 8.13
N ILE A 572 9.72 -26.83 7.91
CA ILE A 572 8.49 -26.64 7.11
C ILE A 572 7.54 -25.63 7.78
N ILE A 573 7.36 -25.71 9.10
CA ILE A 573 6.59 -24.74 9.88
C ILE A 573 7.24 -23.35 9.80
N LYS A 574 8.57 -23.22 9.90
CA LYS A 574 9.28 -21.94 9.74
C LYS A 574 9.02 -21.29 8.37
N VAL A 575 8.93 -22.07 7.30
CA VAL A 575 8.58 -21.58 5.95
C VAL A 575 7.12 -21.14 5.86
N LEU A 576 6.19 -21.86 6.50
CA LEU A 576 4.75 -21.58 6.50
C LEU A 576 4.31 -20.44 7.44
N ASN A 577 4.97 -20.26 8.59
CA ASN A 577 4.60 -19.32 9.66
C ASN A 577 5.00 -17.86 9.34
N ASN A 578 4.57 -17.38 8.16
CA ASN A 578 4.91 -16.09 7.60
C ASN A 578 3.74 -15.53 6.76
N ILE A 579 3.71 -14.21 6.55
CA ILE A 579 2.79 -13.56 5.62
C ILE A 579 3.15 -14.00 4.19
N GLY A 580 2.28 -14.84 3.62
CA GLY A 580 2.53 -15.50 2.34
C GLY A 580 3.35 -16.80 2.42
N GLY A 581 3.49 -17.42 3.61
CA GLY A 581 4.21 -18.68 3.80
C GLY A 581 3.76 -19.81 2.88
N SER A 582 2.49 -19.85 2.48
CA SER A 582 1.97 -20.70 1.40
C SER A 582 2.74 -20.57 0.08
N LYS A 583 3.11 -19.35 -0.33
CA LYS A 583 3.95 -19.12 -1.51
C LYS A 583 5.40 -19.54 -1.27
N ASN A 584 5.90 -19.39 -0.05
CA ASN A 584 7.25 -19.84 0.33
C ASN A 584 7.33 -21.38 0.26
N LEU A 585 6.29 -22.10 0.71
CA LEU A 585 6.19 -23.56 0.62
C LEU A 585 6.05 -24.04 -0.84
N ILE A 586 5.21 -23.39 -1.64
CA ILE A 586 5.11 -23.70 -3.08
C ILE A 586 6.46 -23.50 -3.77
N ALA A 587 7.20 -22.44 -3.41
CA ALA A 587 8.53 -22.20 -3.96
C ALA A 587 9.55 -23.28 -3.51
N LEU A 588 9.47 -23.77 -2.26
CA LEU A 588 10.25 -24.92 -1.79
C LEU A 588 9.94 -26.18 -2.61
N GLN A 589 8.66 -26.51 -2.79
CA GLN A 589 8.22 -27.67 -3.59
C GLN A 589 8.69 -27.59 -5.06
N VAL A 590 8.76 -26.38 -5.63
CA VAL A 590 9.23 -26.18 -7.01
C VAL A 590 10.72 -26.48 -7.16
N LEU A 591 11.55 -26.30 -6.12
CA LEU A 591 12.99 -26.61 -6.21
C LEU A 591 13.28 -28.08 -6.54
N PHE A 592 12.40 -28.99 -6.12
CA PHE A 592 12.55 -30.43 -6.29
C PHE A 592 11.87 -30.96 -7.56
N LYS A 593 11.30 -30.09 -8.40
CA LYS A 593 10.84 -30.49 -9.73
C LYS A 593 12.05 -30.71 -10.65
N PRO A 594 12.03 -31.76 -11.51
CA PRO A 594 13.05 -31.96 -12.53
C PRO A 594 13.21 -30.73 -13.42
N THR A 595 14.45 -30.33 -13.68
CA THR A 595 14.73 -29.23 -14.61
C THR A 595 14.62 -29.68 -16.06
N LYS A 596 14.12 -28.79 -16.91
CA LYS A 596 14.01 -28.96 -18.36
C LYS A 596 14.96 -28.01 -19.08
N ASN A 597 15.52 -28.44 -20.20
CA ASN A 597 16.27 -27.58 -21.12
C ASN A 597 15.34 -26.75 -22.03
N LEU A 598 15.91 -25.95 -22.93
CA LEU A 598 15.16 -25.11 -23.90
C LEU A 598 14.31 -25.91 -24.90
N TYR A 599 14.52 -27.23 -25.01
CA TYR A 599 13.75 -28.17 -25.83
C TYR A 599 12.82 -29.06 -24.99
N GLU A 600 12.51 -28.63 -23.75
CA GLU A 600 11.64 -29.34 -22.80
C GLU A 600 12.11 -30.73 -22.34
N GLN A 601 13.33 -31.14 -22.68
CA GLN A 601 13.93 -32.41 -22.25
C GLN A 601 14.47 -32.30 -20.83
N LEU A 602 14.43 -33.40 -20.07
CA LEU A 602 14.98 -33.46 -18.71
C LEU A 602 16.51 -33.28 -18.73
N VAL A 603 17.03 -32.36 -17.92
CA VAL A 603 18.46 -32.28 -17.64
C VAL A 603 18.80 -33.41 -16.68
N LEU A 604 19.84 -34.20 -16.98
CA LEU A 604 20.30 -35.30 -16.13
C LEU A 604 21.60 -34.91 -15.42
N ASP A 605 21.80 -35.42 -14.21
CA ASP A 605 23.09 -35.40 -13.51
C ASP A 605 24.09 -36.31 -14.24
N PRO A 606 25.26 -35.81 -14.68
CA PRO A 606 26.28 -36.61 -15.36
C PRO A 606 26.82 -37.80 -14.55
N LEU A 607 26.70 -37.79 -13.22
CA LEU A 607 27.24 -38.84 -12.34
C LEU A 607 26.20 -39.90 -11.96
N SER A 608 24.95 -39.51 -11.64
CA SER A 608 23.89 -40.46 -11.24
C SER A 608 22.88 -40.80 -12.33
N GLY A 609 22.90 -40.09 -13.48
CA GLY A 609 21.92 -40.25 -14.57
C GLY A 609 20.49 -39.83 -14.22
N ARG A 610 20.26 -39.27 -13.02
CA ARG A 610 18.93 -38.88 -12.53
C ARG A 610 18.55 -37.48 -13.01
N PRO A 611 17.24 -37.17 -13.17
CA PRO A 611 16.80 -35.82 -13.50
C PRO A 611 17.23 -34.81 -12.44
N LEU A 612 18.02 -33.83 -12.86
CA LEU A 612 18.63 -32.82 -12.01
C LEU A 612 17.58 -31.76 -11.64
N THR A 613 17.43 -31.49 -10.34
CA THR A 613 16.44 -30.52 -9.82
C THR A 613 17.09 -29.15 -9.56
N GLN A 614 16.30 -28.08 -9.43
CA GLN A 614 16.84 -26.77 -9.10
C GLN A 614 17.55 -26.77 -7.73
N PHE A 615 17.11 -27.64 -6.81
CA PHE A 615 17.80 -27.88 -5.55
C PHE A 615 19.23 -28.41 -5.76
N ASN A 616 19.45 -29.32 -6.71
CA ASN A 616 20.79 -29.83 -7.02
C ASN A 616 21.72 -28.72 -7.52
N ILE A 617 21.22 -27.80 -8.35
CA ILE A 617 21.98 -26.62 -8.83
C ILE A 617 22.40 -25.74 -7.63
N LEU A 618 21.47 -25.45 -6.71
CA LEU A 618 21.75 -24.67 -5.51
C LEU A 618 22.83 -25.33 -4.63
N THR A 619 22.77 -26.65 -4.43
CA THR A 619 23.78 -27.38 -3.65
C THR A 619 25.15 -27.45 -4.33
N ALA A 620 25.19 -27.49 -5.68
CA ALA A 620 26.45 -27.44 -6.43
C ALA A 620 27.16 -26.08 -6.27
N GLU A 621 26.39 -24.99 -6.22
CA GLU A 621 26.84 -23.62 -5.90
C GLU A 621 27.02 -23.39 -4.37
N LYS A 622 27.14 -24.48 -3.60
CA LYS A 622 27.43 -24.52 -2.15
C LYS A 622 26.36 -23.92 -1.23
N PHE A 623 25.14 -23.67 -1.71
CA PHE A 623 24.04 -23.25 -0.85
C PHE A 623 23.44 -24.45 -0.08
N THR A 624 23.26 -24.32 1.24
CA THR A 624 22.80 -25.43 2.09
C THR A 624 21.28 -25.46 2.26
N HIS A 625 20.78 -26.60 2.77
CA HIS A 625 19.38 -26.76 3.22
C HIS A 625 18.97 -25.65 4.21
N ASN A 626 19.86 -25.28 5.13
CA ASN A 626 19.59 -24.25 6.14
C ASN A 626 19.57 -22.84 5.54
N ASP A 627 20.38 -22.54 4.54
CA ASP A 627 20.35 -21.25 3.83
C ASP A 627 19.02 -21.06 3.10
N ILE A 628 18.56 -22.09 2.41
CA ILE A 628 17.27 -22.09 1.70
C ILE A 628 16.10 -21.92 2.69
N ILE A 629 16.15 -22.56 3.86
CA ILE A 629 15.12 -22.39 4.91
C ILE A 629 15.23 -21.05 5.66
N ASN A 630 16.41 -20.46 5.81
CA ASN A 630 16.56 -19.11 6.37
C ASN A 630 16.00 -18.05 5.43
N LEU A 631 16.28 -18.19 4.14
CA LEU A 631 15.76 -17.36 3.05
C LEU A 631 14.23 -17.50 2.89
N LEU A 632 13.69 -18.72 2.90
CA LEU A 632 12.25 -18.98 2.80
C LEU A 632 11.47 -18.76 4.10
N GLY A 633 12.13 -18.80 5.26
CA GLY A 633 11.53 -18.61 6.59
C GLY A 633 11.17 -17.17 6.95
N ASN A 634 10.94 -16.33 5.93
CA ASN A 634 10.77 -14.89 6.03
C ASN A 634 9.55 -14.40 5.22
N ASN A 635 9.02 -13.24 5.62
CA ASN A 635 7.96 -12.54 4.89
C ASN A 635 8.40 -12.20 3.46
N GLY A 636 7.78 -12.85 2.47
CA GLY A 636 8.15 -12.73 1.07
C GLY A 636 9.31 -13.61 0.60
N GLY A 637 9.73 -14.61 1.38
CA GLY A 637 10.83 -15.53 1.06
C GLY A 637 10.75 -16.17 -0.33
N SER A 638 9.54 -16.44 -0.87
CA SER A 638 9.36 -16.93 -2.25
C SER A 638 9.92 -15.98 -3.32
N LYS A 639 9.95 -14.67 -3.06
CA LYS A 639 10.60 -13.67 -3.94
C LYS A 639 12.11 -13.68 -3.77
N ASN A 640 12.61 -13.87 -2.54
CA ASN A 640 14.04 -13.97 -2.26
C ASN A 640 14.62 -15.24 -2.92
N LEU A 641 13.85 -16.33 -3.00
CA LEU A 641 14.25 -17.56 -3.70
C LEU A 641 14.22 -17.36 -5.23
N CYS A 642 13.19 -16.69 -5.74
CA CYS A 642 13.14 -16.28 -7.15
C CYS A 642 14.34 -15.40 -7.56
N ALA A 643 14.79 -14.50 -6.67
CA ALA A 643 16.01 -13.72 -6.87
C ALA A 643 17.28 -14.60 -6.85
N LEU A 644 17.39 -15.57 -5.93
CA LEU A 644 18.52 -16.51 -5.91
C LEU A 644 18.56 -17.39 -7.17
N GLN A 645 17.41 -17.87 -7.62
CA GLN A 645 17.27 -18.61 -8.87
C GLN A 645 17.67 -17.75 -10.09
N ALA A 646 17.26 -16.47 -10.13
CA ALA A 646 17.65 -15.54 -11.19
C ALA A 646 19.16 -15.27 -11.22
N LEU A 647 19.85 -15.21 -10.06
CA LEU A 647 21.31 -15.06 -10.00
C LEU A 647 22.07 -16.21 -10.70
N LEU A 648 21.44 -17.38 -10.76
CA LEU A 648 21.94 -18.61 -11.38
C LEU A 648 21.43 -18.83 -12.82
N THR A 649 20.66 -17.89 -13.38
CA THR A 649 20.30 -17.95 -14.81
C THR A 649 21.41 -17.37 -15.71
N PRO A 650 21.69 -17.98 -16.88
CA PRO A 650 22.61 -17.40 -17.86
C PRO A 650 22.12 -16.05 -18.39
N ILE A 651 23.01 -15.06 -18.48
CA ILE A 651 22.69 -13.75 -19.06
C ILE A 651 22.70 -13.88 -20.59
N SER A 652 21.52 -13.81 -21.23
CA SER A 652 21.33 -14.08 -22.66
C SER A 652 21.88 -13.03 -23.64
N ASN A 653 22.43 -11.91 -23.13
CA ASN A 653 22.76 -10.71 -23.92
C ASN A 653 24.22 -10.22 -23.75
N ILE A 654 25.15 -11.06 -23.31
CA ILE A 654 26.59 -10.73 -23.27
C ILE A 654 27.32 -11.56 -24.32
N ASN A 655 28.19 -10.92 -25.10
CA ASN A 655 28.84 -11.53 -26.25
C ASN A 655 29.85 -12.63 -25.83
N TYR A 656 29.79 -13.80 -26.48
CA TYR A 656 30.42 -15.02 -25.98
C TYR A 656 31.90 -15.13 -26.30
N ASN A 657 32.77 -14.72 -25.38
CA ASN A 657 34.15 -15.20 -25.34
C ASN A 657 34.24 -16.43 -24.41
N ASN A 658 34.80 -17.52 -24.92
CA ASN A 658 35.19 -18.75 -24.21
C ASN A 658 34.06 -19.68 -23.70
N GLY A 659 32.86 -19.64 -24.31
CA GLY A 659 31.89 -20.75 -24.27
C GLY A 659 31.24 -21.13 -22.93
N GLN A 660 31.53 -20.41 -21.84
CA GLN A 660 30.93 -20.62 -20.51
C GLN A 660 29.76 -19.67 -20.28
N PRO A 661 28.61 -20.12 -19.77
CA PRO A 661 27.50 -19.23 -19.41
C PRO A 661 27.92 -18.28 -18.27
N TYR A 662 27.81 -16.98 -18.55
CA TYR A 662 28.02 -15.93 -17.57
C TYR A 662 26.75 -15.78 -16.72
N MET A 663 26.88 -16.12 -15.42
CA MET A 663 25.81 -16.02 -14.44
C MET A 663 25.98 -14.76 -13.59
N GLN A 664 24.89 -14.16 -13.13
CA GLN A 664 24.94 -12.92 -12.35
C GLN A 664 25.68 -13.13 -11.01
N LEU A 665 25.59 -14.33 -10.42
CA LEU A 665 26.36 -14.70 -9.23
C LEU A 665 27.88 -14.60 -9.42
N LYS A 666 28.41 -14.92 -10.62
CA LYS A 666 29.85 -14.78 -10.92
C LYS A 666 30.28 -13.31 -10.92
N ILE A 667 29.40 -12.39 -11.31
CA ILE A 667 29.65 -10.94 -11.32
C ILE A 667 29.65 -10.38 -9.88
N LEU A 668 28.74 -10.84 -9.02
CA LEU A 668 28.74 -10.48 -7.59
C LEU A 668 30.01 -10.98 -6.88
N ASN A 669 30.39 -12.24 -7.10
CA ASN A 669 31.61 -12.82 -6.54
C ASN A 669 32.88 -12.08 -7.04
N ALA A 670 32.93 -11.67 -8.31
CA ALA A 670 34.03 -10.86 -8.85
C ALA A 670 34.14 -9.45 -8.20
N ALA A 671 33.03 -8.90 -7.70
CA ALA A 671 33.00 -7.66 -6.93
C ALA A 671 33.21 -7.85 -5.41
N GLY A 672 33.56 -9.06 -4.96
CA GLY A 672 33.78 -9.40 -3.55
C GLY A 672 32.52 -9.69 -2.73
N ILE A 673 31.35 -9.84 -3.35
CA ILE A 673 30.10 -10.23 -2.67
C ILE A 673 29.95 -11.75 -2.75
N GLU A 674 30.50 -12.44 -1.74
CA GLU A 674 30.50 -13.90 -1.60
C GLU A 674 29.10 -14.54 -1.47
N ASN A 675 28.97 -15.82 -1.80
CA ASN A 675 27.72 -16.60 -1.67
C ASN A 675 27.09 -16.52 -0.25
N ASN A 676 27.90 -16.41 0.81
CA ASN A 676 27.43 -16.22 2.20
C ASN A 676 26.76 -14.84 2.42
N MET A 677 27.29 -13.77 1.82
CA MET A 677 26.75 -12.41 1.82
C MET A 677 25.46 -12.35 0.99
N VAL A 678 25.43 -13.04 -0.16
CA VAL A 678 24.22 -13.20 -1.00
C VAL A 678 23.09 -13.83 -0.19
N ILE A 679 23.33 -14.93 0.53
CA ILE A 679 22.35 -15.54 1.43
C ILE A 679 21.97 -14.61 2.59
N SER A 680 22.91 -13.87 3.18
CA SER A 680 22.60 -12.96 4.28
C SER A 680 21.60 -11.87 3.84
N ILE A 681 21.86 -11.21 2.70
CA ILE A 681 20.96 -10.21 2.10
C ILE A 681 19.60 -10.83 1.76
N LEU A 682 19.59 -12.01 1.11
CA LEU A 682 18.36 -12.69 0.71
C LEU A 682 17.61 -13.35 1.88
N SER A 683 18.22 -13.45 3.07
CA SER A 683 17.54 -13.88 4.30
C SER A 683 16.89 -12.72 5.06
N GLN A 684 16.91 -11.50 4.52
CA GLN A 684 16.17 -10.36 5.09
C GLN A 684 14.75 -10.22 4.48
N PRO A 685 13.78 -9.71 5.26
CA PRO A 685 12.51 -9.23 4.72
C PRO A 685 12.72 -8.20 3.60
N GLY A 686 12.28 -8.54 2.38
CA GLY A 686 12.49 -7.72 1.18
C GLY A 686 13.87 -7.84 0.52
N GLY A 687 14.70 -8.81 0.93
CA GLY A 687 16.06 -9.03 0.41
C GLY A 687 16.16 -9.11 -1.12
N ALA A 688 15.15 -9.65 -1.82
CA ALA A 688 15.07 -9.65 -3.28
C ALA A 688 15.18 -8.24 -3.89
N ASN A 689 14.60 -7.22 -3.24
CA ASN A 689 14.69 -5.84 -3.70
C ASN A 689 16.10 -5.29 -3.47
N SER A 690 16.70 -5.53 -2.28
CA SER A 690 18.09 -5.13 -2.02
C SER A 690 19.07 -5.77 -3.00
N MET A 691 18.89 -7.06 -3.32
CA MET A 691 19.72 -7.77 -4.30
C MET A 691 19.55 -7.19 -5.71
N ASN A 692 18.33 -6.85 -6.13
CA ASN A 692 18.08 -6.22 -7.44
C ASN A 692 18.71 -4.82 -7.56
N GLU A 693 18.67 -4.00 -6.50
CA GLU A 693 19.35 -2.70 -6.50
C GLU A 693 20.89 -2.86 -6.39
N LEU A 694 21.39 -3.87 -5.68
CA LEU A 694 22.82 -4.20 -5.63
C LEU A 694 23.35 -4.65 -7.01
N LEU A 695 22.61 -5.48 -7.73
CA LEU A 695 22.94 -5.87 -9.10
C LEU A 695 23.09 -4.63 -10.01
N LYS A 696 22.18 -3.65 -9.95
CA LYS A 696 22.28 -2.40 -10.74
C LYS A 696 23.52 -1.56 -10.41
N LEU A 697 24.07 -1.68 -9.19
CA LEU A 697 25.34 -1.07 -8.82
C LEU A 697 26.51 -1.85 -9.42
N VAL A 698 26.55 -3.16 -9.23
CA VAL A 698 27.67 -4.03 -9.65
C VAL A 698 27.73 -4.22 -11.18
N PHE A 699 26.62 -4.07 -11.90
CA PHE A 699 26.64 -3.95 -13.37
C PHE A 699 27.28 -2.65 -13.89
N CYS A 700 27.57 -1.67 -13.02
CA CYS A 700 28.41 -0.53 -13.35
C CYS A 700 29.88 -0.94 -13.18
N LYS A 701 30.65 -0.99 -14.29
CA LYS A 701 32.00 -1.57 -14.32
C LYS A 701 32.97 -0.86 -13.36
N GLU A 702 32.79 0.45 -13.21
CA GLU A 702 33.58 1.34 -12.38
C GLU A 702 33.35 1.04 -10.89
N ILE A 703 32.09 0.83 -10.50
CA ILE A 703 31.69 0.45 -9.13
C ILE A 703 32.16 -0.98 -8.82
N SER A 704 32.01 -1.91 -9.76
CA SER A 704 32.47 -3.30 -9.62
C SER A 704 33.99 -3.36 -9.40
N ASN A 705 34.76 -2.63 -10.20
CA ASN A 705 36.21 -2.49 -10.02
C ASN A 705 36.58 -1.83 -8.69
N LEU A 706 35.83 -0.82 -8.24
CA LEU A 706 36.05 -0.15 -6.95
C LEU A 706 35.77 -1.09 -5.77
N MET A 707 34.71 -1.90 -5.84
CA MET A 707 34.41 -2.92 -4.83
C MET A 707 35.46 -4.03 -4.79
N ALA A 708 35.92 -4.50 -5.96
CA ALA A 708 36.96 -5.53 -6.06
C ALA A 708 38.34 -5.05 -5.56
N SER A 709 38.66 -3.75 -5.74
CA SER A 709 39.93 -3.15 -5.31
C SER A 709 39.91 -2.55 -3.90
N ASN A 710 38.74 -2.24 -3.34
CA ASN A 710 38.61 -1.67 -2.00
C ASN A 710 37.62 -2.47 -1.12
N ALA A 711 38.19 -3.38 -0.32
CA ALA A 711 37.43 -4.25 0.59
C ALA A 711 36.60 -3.48 1.65
N MET A 712 36.96 -2.24 1.98
CA MET A 712 36.16 -1.41 2.90
C MET A 712 34.91 -0.87 2.20
N VAL A 713 35.04 -0.38 0.96
CA VAL A 713 33.88 0.02 0.13
C VAL A 713 32.95 -1.18 -0.10
N CYS A 714 33.49 -2.36 -0.40
CA CYS A 714 32.70 -3.58 -0.57
C CYS A 714 31.93 -3.96 0.71
N LYS A 715 32.60 -3.99 1.88
CA LYS A 715 31.95 -4.21 3.19
C LYS A 715 30.84 -3.18 3.48
N ASN A 716 31.06 -1.92 3.15
CA ASN A 716 30.10 -0.84 3.39
C ASN A 716 28.86 -0.98 2.48
N ILE A 717 29.04 -1.34 1.21
CA ILE A 717 27.94 -1.61 0.27
C ILE A 717 27.17 -2.89 0.66
N TYR A 718 27.87 -3.95 1.07
CA TYR A 718 27.25 -5.16 1.64
C TYR A 718 26.39 -4.83 2.87
N ALA A 719 26.92 -4.05 3.82
CA ALA A 719 26.18 -3.64 5.01
C ALA A 719 24.92 -2.83 4.67
N LEU A 720 24.97 -1.95 3.66
CA LEU A 720 23.80 -1.22 3.16
C LEU A 720 22.76 -2.15 2.52
N ALA A 721 23.18 -3.19 1.79
CA ALA A 721 22.30 -4.17 1.17
C ALA A 721 21.63 -5.12 2.19
N ASN A 722 22.37 -5.51 3.23
CA ASN A 722 21.92 -6.43 4.28
C ASN A 722 21.08 -5.74 5.38
N MET A 723 20.98 -4.40 5.37
CA MET A 723 20.10 -3.67 6.27
C MET A 723 18.65 -3.71 5.79
N GLN A 724 17.74 -4.09 6.70
CA GLN A 724 16.30 -4.13 6.44
C GLN A 724 15.77 -2.78 5.93
N ALA A 725 14.91 -2.85 4.91
CA ALA A 725 14.25 -1.71 4.25
C ALA A 725 15.18 -0.63 3.64
N LYS A 726 16.48 -0.89 3.43
CA LYS A 726 17.44 0.08 2.86
C LYS A 726 17.73 -0.02 1.36
N SER A 727 16.96 -0.76 0.56
CA SER A 727 17.15 -0.79 -0.91
C SER A 727 17.08 0.61 -1.56
N GLY A 728 16.35 1.55 -0.97
CA GLY A 728 16.35 2.97 -1.39
C GLY A 728 17.72 3.68 -1.26
N HIS A 729 18.60 3.23 -0.38
CA HIS A 729 19.96 3.76 -0.26
C HIS A 729 20.91 3.15 -1.31
N LEU A 730 20.70 1.90 -1.72
CA LEU A 730 21.40 1.34 -2.90
C LEU A 730 20.96 2.08 -4.17
N ASN A 731 19.67 2.34 -4.33
CA ASN A 731 19.12 3.13 -5.42
C ASN A 731 19.70 4.56 -5.46
N PHE A 732 19.91 5.22 -4.29
CA PHE A 732 20.63 6.50 -4.21
C PHE A 732 22.05 6.42 -4.81
N LEU A 733 22.81 5.36 -4.52
CA LEU A 733 24.13 5.13 -5.10
C LEU A 733 24.05 4.83 -6.61
N THR A 734 22.92 4.33 -7.13
CA THR A 734 22.70 4.22 -8.58
C THR A 734 22.38 5.56 -9.25
N PHE A 735 22.08 6.61 -8.48
CA PHE A 735 21.75 7.96 -8.98
C PHE A 735 22.98 8.88 -9.05
N ILE A 736 23.84 8.87 -8.04
CA ILE A 736 25.04 9.74 -7.97
C ILE A 736 26.25 9.01 -8.60
N LYS A 737 26.13 8.68 -9.89
CA LYS A 737 27.23 8.10 -10.68
C LYS A 737 28.09 9.22 -11.26
N GLY A 738 29.41 9.12 -11.10
CA GLY A 738 30.38 10.03 -11.73
C GLY A 738 31.78 9.88 -11.16
N ASP A 739 32.80 10.07 -12.01
CA ASP A 739 34.20 9.74 -11.71
C ASP A 739 34.72 10.42 -10.45
N VAL A 740 34.35 11.69 -10.24
CA VAL A 740 34.80 12.48 -9.07
C VAL A 740 34.21 11.96 -7.76
N PHE A 741 32.97 11.45 -7.77
CA PHE A 741 32.35 10.81 -6.60
C PHE A 741 32.99 9.45 -6.32
N LEU A 742 33.22 8.64 -7.36
CA LEU A 742 33.88 7.34 -7.23
C LEU A 742 35.29 7.48 -6.66
N LYS A 743 36.07 8.45 -7.16
CA LYS A 743 37.39 8.80 -6.61
C LYS A 743 37.31 9.25 -5.14
N HIS A 744 36.36 10.11 -4.80
CA HIS A 744 36.20 10.57 -3.41
C HIS A 744 35.87 9.42 -2.45
N ILE A 745 35.01 8.47 -2.84
CA ILE A 745 34.67 7.28 -2.03
C ILE A 745 35.82 6.25 -2.00
N GLN A 746 36.66 6.20 -3.04
CA GLN A 746 37.90 5.41 -3.04
C GLN A 746 38.92 5.95 -2.03
N GLU A 747 39.04 7.28 -1.95
CA GLU A 747 39.93 7.99 -1.01
C GLU A 747 39.36 8.00 0.43
N HIS A 748 38.04 8.07 0.60
CA HIS A 748 37.35 8.14 1.90
C HIS A 748 36.18 7.13 2.02
N PRO A 749 36.45 5.82 2.21
CA PRO A 749 35.40 4.78 2.27
C PRO A 749 34.41 4.92 3.45
N SER A 750 34.81 5.59 4.53
CA SER A 750 33.99 5.91 5.71
C SER A 750 32.75 6.70 5.36
N ASP A 751 32.92 7.68 4.48
CA ASP A 751 31.98 8.77 4.24
C ASP A 751 30.71 8.25 3.54
N LEU A 752 30.84 7.10 2.85
CA LEU A 752 29.71 6.32 2.31
C LEU A 752 28.70 5.91 3.39
N ILE A 753 29.17 5.50 4.57
CA ILE A 753 28.29 5.13 5.70
C ILE A 753 27.62 6.37 6.27
N ASP A 754 28.37 7.45 6.51
CA ASP A 754 27.84 8.66 7.13
C ASP A 754 26.85 9.40 6.22
N LEU A 755 27.14 9.46 4.92
CA LEU A 755 26.23 9.94 3.88
C LEU A 755 24.92 9.12 3.91
N CYS A 756 25.00 7.79 3.84
CA CYS A 756 23.82 6.91 3.91
C CYS A 756 23.15 6.85 5.30
N ALA A 757 23.82 7.29 6.37
CA ALA A 757 23.22 7.43 7.70
C ALA A 757 22.39 8.72 7.81
N LYS A 758 22.91 9.83 7.28
CA LYS A 758 22.23 11.14 7.25
C LYS A 758 21.05 11.17 6.27
N ILE A 759 21.17 10.49 5.13
CA ILE A 759 20.11 10.35 4.12
C ILE A 759 18.89 9.57 4.62
N LYS A 760 18.96 8.88 5.76
CA LYS A 760 17.84 8.14 6.39
C LYS A 760 16.57 8.99 6.64
N LYS A 761 16.64 10.33 6.54
CA LYS A 761 15.50 11.26 6.61
C LYS A 761 14.81 11.55 5.26
N LEU A 762 15.40 11.15 4.13
CA LEU A 762 14.91 11.47 2.78
C LEU A 762 14.18 10.28 2.16
N THR A 763 12.96 10.51 1.67
CA THR A 763 12.17 9.45 1.01
C THR A 763 12.65 9.23 -0.43
N THR A 764 12.44 8.02 -0.98
CA THR A 764 12.79 7.66 -2.36
C THR A 764 12.13 8.53 -3.45
N LYS A 765 11.13 9.35 -3.12
CA LYS A 765 10.55 10.35 -4.03
C LYS A 765 11.34 11.65 -4.10
N ASN A 766 12.13 11.98 -3.08
CA ASN A 766 12.83 13.26 -2.95
C ASN A 766 14.29 13.19 -3.41
N LEU A 767 14.83 11.97 -3.60
CA LEU A 767 16.20 11.71 -4.07
C LEU A 767 16.60 12.47 -5.35
N PRO A 768 15.75 12.61 -6.39
CA PRO A 768 16.12 13.31 -7.63
C PRO A 768 16.36 14.81 -7.49
N ALA A 769 16.00 15.43 -6.36
CA ALA A 769 16.13 16.87 -6.12
C ALA A 769 17.44 17.27 -5.41
N ILE A 770 18.37 16.34 -5.22
CA ILE A 770 19.65 16.57 -4.54
C ILE A 770 20.70 16.97 -5.60
N PRO A 771 21.34 18.16 -5.51
CA PRO A 771 22.41 18.55 -6.42
C PRO A 771 23.58 17.54 -6.40
N THR A 772 24.07 17.20 -7.59
CA THR A 772 25.16 16.21 -7.77
C THR A 772 26.56 16.76 -7.56
N SER A 773 26.71 17.99 -7.02
CA SER A 773 28.03 18.57 -6.75
C SER A 773 28.66 18.01 -5.47
N ILE A 774 29.98 17.83 -5.50
CA ILE A 774 30.73 17.31 -4.36
C ILE A 774 30.69 18.25 -3.16
N ASP A 775 30.56 19.55 -3.35
CA ASP A 775 30.49 20.51 -2.25
C ASP A 775 29.18 20.38 -1.46
N THR A 776 28.06 20.09 -2.12
CA THR A 776 26.80 19.74 -1.43
C THR A 776 26.92 18.42 -0.68
N LEU A 777 27.60 17.41 -1.24
CA LEU A 777 27.87 16.14 -0.54
C LEU A 777 28.80 16.33 0.67
N ARG A 778 29.86 17.12 0.55
CA ARG A 778 30.79 17.45 1.65
C ARG A 778 30.11 18.24 2.76
N GLN A 779 29.26 19.22 2.43
CA GLN A 779 28.42 19.93 3.40
C GLN A 779 27.47 18.98 4.14
N LEU A 780 26.91 17.97 3.46
CA LEU A 780 26.12 16.92 4.12
C LEU A 780 26.97 16.02 5.02
N ILE A 781 28.22 15.72 4.67
CA ILE A 781 29.09 14.78 5.40
C ILE A 781 29.71 15.39 6.68
N GLN A 782 29.97 16.69 6.76
CA GLN A 782 30.57 17.33 7.95
C GLN A 782 29.79 17.08 9.27
N PRO A 783 30.47 16.95 10.42
CA PRO A 783 29.83 16.91 11.73
C PRO A 783 29.34 18.31 12.15
N PRO A 784 28.27 18.43 12.98
CA PRO A 784 27.87 19.71 13.53
C PRO A 784 28.97 20.27 14.43
N GLY A 785 29.51 21.45 14.07
CA GLY A 785 30.68 22.04 14.72
C GLY A 785 30.49 22.24 16.23
N ASN A 786 31.43 21.71 17.01
CA ASN A 786 31.46 21.90 18.47
C ASN A 786 31.63 23.39 18.82
N LYS A 787 30.57 24.02 19.37
CA LYS A 787 30.68 25.33 20.03
C LYS A 787 31.41 25.21 21.37
N ARG A 788 32.71 24.91 21.35
CA ARG A 788 33.61 25.12 22.49
C ARG A 788 34.30 26.47 22.37
N LYS A 789 34.05 27.35 23.34
CA LYS A 789 34.82 28.57 23.53
C LYS A 789 36.26 28.20 23.91
N HIS A 790 37.24 28.74 23.21
CA HIS A 790 38.46 29.25 23.81
C HIS A 790 38.75 30.62 23.19
N ALA A 791 39.31 31.52 23.99
CA ALA A 791 39.66 32.88 23.58
C ALA A 791 41.16 32.96 23.26
N ASP A 792 41.59 34.18 22.92
CA ASP A 792 42.99 34.62 22.79
C ASP A 792 43.75 34.09 21.55
N SER A 793 44.43 34.92 20.76
CA SER A 793 44.48 36.40 20.77
C SER A 793 44.95 37.01 19.44
N ASN A 794 44.69 38.32 19.30
CA ASN A 794 45.40 39.34 18.49
C ASN A 794 45.23 39.44 16.96
N GLN A 795 45.24 40.71 16.52
CA GLN A 795 45.30 41.29 15.16
C GLN A 795 44.09 40.98 14.25
N ALA A 796 43.12 41.90 14.01
CA ALA A 796 43.15 43.25 13.41
C ALA A 796 43.17 43.21 11.85
N VAL A 797 42.45 44.06 11.10
CA VAL A 797 41.68 45.28 11.45
C VAL A 797 40.56 45.60 10.42
N THR A 798 39.52 46.36 10.80
CA THR A 798 38.45 46.98 9.95
C THR A 798 37.55 46.05 9.11
N ASN A 799 36.23 46.25 8.91
CA ASN A 799 35.22 47.23 9.33
C ASN A 799 33.88 46.44 9.49
N ALA A 800 33.01 46.57 10.51
CA ALA A 800 32.29 47.75 11.04
C ALA A 800 31.41 48.44 9.96
N ARG A 801 30.09 48.62 10.06
CA ARG A 801 29.03 48.45 11.09
C ARG A 801 27.79 47.84 10.37
N SER A 802 26.62 47.48 10.91
CA SER A 802 25.93 47.41 12.24
C SER A 802 24.72 46.45 12.04
N ILE A 803 23.79 46.11 12.95
CA ILE A 803 23.28 46.65 14.23
C ILE A 803 23.27 45.52 15.29
N THR A 804 23.09 45.86 16.57
CA THR A 804 23.26 45.01 17.75
C THR A 804 22.01 44.26 18.24
N GLU A 805 22.25 43.18 18.99
CA GLU A 805 21.29 42.48 19.85
C GLU A 805 20.86 43.33 21.07
N HIS A 806 19.73 42.98 21.70
CA HIS A 806 19.48 42.84 23.17
C HIS A 806 17.96 42.90 23.47
N SER A 807 17.37 42.20 24.46
CA SER A 807 17.91 41.16 25.36
C SER A 807 16.80 40.27 25.98
N LEU A 808 17.20 39.04 26.34
CA LEU A 808 16.86 38.23 27.53
C LEU A 808 15.42 38.10 28.11
N PHE A 809 15.12 36.85 28.52
CA PHE A 809 14.17 36.39 29.56
C PHE A 809 12.67 36.76 29.49
N LYS A 810 11.84 35.78 29.07
CA LYS A 810 10.95 35.00 29.98
C LYS A 810 10.20 33.87 29.24
N LYS A 811 9.65 32.91 29.98
CA LYS A 811 8.59 32.00 29.49
C LYS A 811 7.32 32.81 29.17
N PRO A 812 6.69 32.67 27.99
CA PRO A 812 5.28 32.98 27.81
C PRO A 812 4.41 31.90 28.49
N PRO A 813 3.16 32.23 28.88
CA PRO A 813 2.16 31.25 29.29
C PRO A 813 1.55 30.50 28.09
N SER A 814 0.64 29.56 28.36
CA SER A 814 -0.21 28.93 27.36
C SER A 814 -0.92 29.98 26.49
N PRO A 815 -1.08 29.76 25.17
CA PRO A 815 -1.83 30.67 24.32
C PRO A 815 -3.32 30.63 24.70
N VAL A 816 -3.80 31.73 25.28
CA VAL A 816 -5.24 31.99 25.40
C VAL A 816 -5.81 32.10 23.99
N ILE A 817 -6.88 31.36 23.71
CA ILE A 817 -7.50 31.32 22.39
C ILE A 817 -8.25 32.64 22.15
N GLY A 818 -7.58 33.58 21.46
CA GLY A 818 -8.17 34.84 21.03
C GLY A 818 -9.05 34.68 19.79
N THR A 819 -10.21 34.02 19.92
CA THR A 819 -11.20 33.90 18.83
C THR A 819 -12.11 35.12 18.76
N LEU A 820 -11.78 36.03 17.86
CA LEU A 820 -12.57 37.17 17.39
C LEU A 820 -12.23 37.37 15.89
N ASN A 821 -13.15 37.72 14.98
CA ASN A 821 -14.60 37.83 15.09
C ASN A 821 -15.19 37.72 13.67
N ILE A 822 -16.25 36.92 13.43
CA ILE A 822 -17.02 36.97 12.18
C ILE A 822 -18.51 36.93 12.51
N SER A 823 -19.08 38.08 12.85
CA SER A 823 -20.52 38.29 12.86
C SER A 823 -21.03 38.28 11.41
N ILE A 824 -21.59 37.17 10.95
CA ILE A 824 -22.32 37.10 9.68
C ILE A 824 -23.66 37.83 9.89
N ASN A 825 -23.66 39.14 9.68
CA ASN A 825 -24.87 39.96 9.73
C ASN A 825 -25.51 40.00 8.33
N THR A 826 -26.51 39.15 8.09
CA THR A 826 -27.17 38.97 6.79
C THR A 826 -28.17 40.08 6.43
N GLN A 827 -27.83 41.34 6.69
CA GLN A 827 -28.58 42.50 6.20
C GLN A 827 -27.66 43.64 5.73
N GLN A 828 -28.02 44.16 4.54
CA GLN A 828 -27.51 45.37 3.86
C GLN A 828 -26.16 45.29 3.11
N PHE A 829 -26.30 45.34 1.77
CA PHE A 829 -25.35 45.71 0.70
C PHE A 829 -24.09 44.83 0.49
#